data_AF-A0AAD5DLN2-F1
#
_entry.id   AF-A0AAD5DLN2-F1
#
_cell.length_a   1.000
_cell.length_b   1.000
_cell.length_c   1.000
_cell.angle_alpha   90.00
_cell.angle_beta   90.00
_cell.angle_gamma   90.00
#
_symmetry.space_group_name_H-M   'P 1'
#
loop_
_entity.id
_entity.type
_entity.pdbx_description
1 polymer ?
#
loop_
_entity_poly.entity_id
_entity_poly.type
_entity_poly.pdbx_seq_one_letter_code
_entity_poly.pdbx_strand_id
1 'polypeptide(L)'
;PPPRPLPCPQVAAGADVLDINMDDGLIDGVPAMTRFVNLLVSDPEASRVPFMIDSSKFFIIEAGLKCCQGKCIVNSISLKEGEEKFKEQARCVKRHGSALVVMAFDEEGQAAGYADKVRICQRAYRILVEEVGFNPQDIIFDPNILTVGTGLAEHNNYAVDFIRATREIKRVCPGAKISGGVSNIAFSFRGNEPVRRAFHSAFLHHACKAGMDMGIVNAAQVKADVYEKIDKELLEFVEDVLLNRRDDATERLLEYAATLDPKSKPTALVKLNAQPADPVLPAKVNPIPAGVDPLAPDAELPPVPAYKAWADPLAKSEAFDQLEALMKERIIFIDGAMGTMIQRYKLEEEDFRGERYKSHAHELKGNNDVLVLTRPDVIEEIHTAYLEAGADIIETNTFNGTTISQADYSLDQLEEVAEINRAAARLAKKATAAYMAAHPGSRKFVAGAIGPTNKTLSVSPSVENPALRGITYDEVEQAYYEQARALYEGGVDLFLVETIFDTGNAKAAIYALERFFEEQVKADVYEKIDKELLEFVEDVLLNRCENATERLLEYAATLDPKSKPTDVKRKGQAAGAAAGGKKQASWRDESVEKRLEYALIKGIDEFVVADTEEARSCGRYPKPLNVIEGPLMDGMNVVGDLFGAGKMFLPQVIKSARVMKRAVGHLIPFIEEEKRLSGSTADDNAGVIIMATVKGDVHDIGKNIVGVVLGCNNFKVIDTGVMCPWEKILDAAVEHKADIIGLSGLITPSLDEMVTVAKKMEERGLKLPLLIGGATTSKMHTAVKIEPQYSGPVVYVLDASRSVPVAQSLLDAKQRDEFVEDIREQYAEMREEFYAGLEDRKYLTLPDAQKKGLQVDWSAPGNAPARPALLGTKVWEDYPIEELLPYIDWNPFFQVWQLRGRYPNRGYPKIFNDETVGGEAKKLFDEAQAMLQDIIKHKRLRLAGIVGIFPANSVGDDIEVYGDESRAEVVARFHGLRQQAEKDSSEPYYCLSDFIAPRSTGTVDYLGMFANAAFGVEAMTEEFKAAGDDYSHIMAEALADRLAEALAEKLHELVRREVWGYAADESMSVDDMLKVKYRGIRPAPGYPSQPDHTEKRTMWDLMRVEEQTGMQLTESMAMLPAAAVSGLYFASPASQYFAVGKITQDQVTDYAARKKMPLEEAQRWLRPTLNYEP
;
A
#
# COMPACT_ATOMS: atom_id res chain seq x y z
N PRO A 1 10.93 5.40 35.48
CA PRO A 1 10.15 4.29 34.91
C PRO A 1 9.54 4.73 33.56
N PRO A 2 9.97 4.15 32.43
CA PRO A 2 9.39 4.50 31.13
C PRO A 2 7.91 4.06 31.09
N PRO A 3 7.05 4.73 30.30
CA PRO A 3 5.65 4.37 30.18
C PRO A 3 5.56 2.95 29.61
N ARG A 4 4.77 2.08 30.25
CA ARG A 4 4.50 0.73 29.76
C ARG A 4 3.82 0.82 28.39
N PRO A 5 4.03 -0.14 27.47
CA PRO A 5 3.14 -0.28 26.32
C PRO A 5 1.72 -0.43 26.85
N LEU A 6 0.75 0.19 26.16
CA LEU A 6 -0.67 0.13 26.54
C LEU A 6 -1.06 -1.33 26.78
N PRO A 7 -1.45 -1.75 28.00
CA PRO A 7 -1.96 -3.10 28.21
C PRO A 7 -3.20 -3.26 27.34
N CYS A 8 -3.21 -4.23 26.43
CA CYS A 8 -4.34 -4.46 25.54
C CYS A 8 -5.61 -4.69 26.38
N PRO A 9 -6.57 -3.75 26.44
CA PRO A 9 -7.72 -3.86 27.33
C PRO A 9 -8.59 -5.07 27.03
N GLN A 10 -8.52 -5.58 25.79
CA GLN A 10 -9.24 -6.77 25.34
C GLN A 10 -8.72 -8.05 26.01
N VAL A 11 -7.41 -8.21 26.18
CA VAL A 11 -6.83 -9.36 26.91
C VAL A 11 -7.22 -9.29 28.39
N ALA A 12 -7.16 -8.09 29.00
CA ALA A 12 -7.59 -7.90 30.39
C ALA A 12 -9.09 -8.16 30.59
N ALA A 13 -9.92 -7.88 29.58
CA ALA A 13 -11.34 -8.25 29.53
C ALA A 13 -11.56 -9.76 29.27
N GLY A 14 -10.48 -10.49 29.01
CA GLY A 14 -10.40 -11.93 28.81
C GLY A 14 -10.86 -12.37 27.43
N ALA A 15 -10.37 -11.69 26.39
CA ALA A 15 -10.29 -12.23 25.04
C ALA A 15 -9.29 -13.40 25.01
N ASP A 16 -9.68 -14.52 24.38
CA ASP A 16 -8.83 -15.71 24.24
C ASP A 16 -7.90 -15.65 23.02
N VAL A 17 -8.21 -14.77 22.05
CA VAL A 17 -7.45 -14.49 20.82
C VAL A 17 -7.56 -12.99 20.52
N LEU A 18 -6.49 -12.36 20.03
CA LEU A 18 -6.52 -10.99 19.54
C LEU A 18 -6.60 -10.95 18.02
N ASP A 19 -7.64 -10.32 17.48
CA ASP A 19 -7.84 -10.12 16.05
C ASP A 19 -7.17 -8.82 15.57
N ILE A 20 -6.25 -8.95 14.62
CA ILE A 20 -5.43 -7.86 14.07
C ILE A 20 -5.81 -7.70 12.60
N ASN A 21 -6.77 -6.81 12.34
CA ASN A 21 -7.23 -6.48 10.99
C ASN A 21 -6.56 -5.19 10.48
N MET A 22 -6.01 -5.24 9.26
CA MET A 22 -5.37 -4.07 8.59
C MET A 22 -5.97 -3.78 7.20
N ASP A 23 -7.30 -3.90 7.07
CA ASP A 23 -8.05 -3.51 5.87
C ASP A 23 -8.60 -2.09 5.96
N ASP A 24 -7.74 -1.12 5.68
CA ASP A 24 -8.18 0.26 5.44
C ASP A 24 -7.53 0.77 4.16
N GLY A 25 -8.35 1.33 3.27
CA GLY A 25 -7.91 1.93 2.00
C GLY A 25 -6.98 3.13 2.17
N LEU A 26 -6.82 3.64 3.39
CA LEU A 26 -6.00 4.79 3.76
C LEU A 26 -4.62 4.42 4.34
N ILE A 27 -4.35 3.15 4.62
CA ILE A 27 -3.14 2.69 5.32
C ILE A 27 -2.23 1.90 4.37
N ASP A 28 -0.92 2.13 4.46
CA ASP A 28 0.07 1.22 3.85
C ASP A 28 0.13 -0.07 4.70
N GLY A 29 -0.69 -1.06 4.31
CA GLY A 29 -1.03 -2.19 5.15
C GLY A 29 0.14 -3.10 5.54
N VAL A 30 1.16 -3.25 4.67
CA VAL A 30 2.34 -4.08 5.00
C VAL A 30 3.19 -3.45 6.11
N PRO A 31 3.64 -2.18 6.00
CA PRO A 31 4.31 -1.48 7.10
C PRO A 31 3.47 -1.42 8.39
N ALA A 32 2.16 -1.17 8.27
CA ALA A 32 1.27 -1.07 9.43
C ALA A 32 1.15 -2.41 10.16
N MET A 33 0.85 -3.50 9.44
CA MET A 33 0.79 -4.85 10.00
C MET A 33 2.12 -5.23 10.67
N THR A 34 3.24 -5.07 9.95
CA THR A 34 4.58 -5.40 10.44
C THR A 34 4.89 -4.66 11.74
N ARG A 35 4.70 -3.33 11.76
CA ARG A 35 4.99 -2.49 12.91
C ARG A 35 4.09 -2.85 14.10
N PHE A 36 2.80 -3.02 13.85
CA PHE A 36 1.82 -3.27 14.90
C PHE A 36 2.01 -4.64 15.55
N VAL A 37 2.19 -5.69 14.74
CA VAL A 37 2.49 -7.03 15.26
C VAL A 37 3.80 -6.99 16.05
N ASN A 38 4.87 -6.37 15.54
CA ASN A 38 6.13 -6.24 16.28
C ASN A 38 6.01 -5.52 17.63
N LEU A 39 5.07 -4.57 17.77
CA LEU A 39 4.76 -3.96 19.07
C LEU A 39 4.06 -4.95 20.00
N LEU A 40 3.05 -5.67 19.50
CA LEU A 40 2.28 -6.61 20.29
C LEU A 40 3.10 -7.83 20.74
N VAL A 41 3.98 -8.36 19.89
CA VAL A 41 4.83 -9.50 20.30
C VAL A 41 5.89 -9.09 21.33
N SER A 42 6.26 -7.80 21.36
CA SER A 42 7.15 -7.24 22.39
C SER A 42 6.42 -6.93 23.71
N ASP A 43 5.08 -6.96 23.74
CA ASP A 43 4.28 -6.70 24.93
C ASP A 43 3.93 -8.00 25.69
N PRO A 44 4.35 -8.16 26.96
CA PRO A 44 4.13 -9.38 27.72
C PRO A 44 2.67 -9.68 28.11
N GLU A 45 1.75 -8.72 28.01
CA GLU A 45 0.33 -8.95 28.30
C GLU A 45 -0.40 -9.35 27.01
N ALA A 46 -0.16 -8.64 25.90
CA ALA A 46 -0.76 -8.94 24.61
C ALA A 46 -0.31 -10.32 24.09
N SER A 47 0.98 -10.65 24.19
CA SER A 47 1.54 -11.90 23.70
C SER A 47 1.16 -13.17 24.49
N ARG A 48 0.35 -13.05 25.56
CA ARG A 48 -0.17 -14.22 26.31
C ARG A 48 -1.23 -15.01 25.56
N VAL A 49 -1.89 -14.37 24.61
CA VAL A 49 -2.95 -14.98 23.80
C VAL A 49 -2.52 -15.04 22.34
N PRO A 50 -3.00 -16.03 21.56
CA PRO A 50 -2.72 -16.11 20.13
C PRO A 50 -3.22 -14.88 19.37
N PHE A 51 -2.53 -14.56 18.27
CA PHE A 51 -2.96 -13.52 17.33
C PHE A 51 -3.70 -14.15 16.16
N MET A 52 -4.81 -13.53 15.77
CA MET A 52 -5.49 -13.74 14.51
C MET A 52 -5.07 -12.62 13.56
N ILE A 53 -4.45 -12.96 12.44
CA ILE A 53 -3.95 -12.01 11.44
C ILE A 53 -4.98 -11.92 10.32
N ASP A 54 -5.50 -10.72 10.08
CA ASP A 54 -6.61 -10.47 9.17
C ASP A 54 -6.31 -9.36 8.16
N SER A 55 -6.59 -9.65 6.89
CA SER A 55 -6.66 -8.68 5.79
C SER A 55 -7.26 -9.32 4.52
N SER A 56 -8.00 -8.54 3.77
CA SER A 56 -8.48 -8.76 2.41
C SER A 56 -7.35 -9.00 1.41
N LYS A 57 -6.11 -8.59 1.73
CA LYS A 57 -4.93 -8.77 0.87
C LYS A 57 -3.96 -9.75 1.53
N PHE A 58 -3.80 -10.91 0.92
CA PHE A 58 -2.99 -12.00 1.48
C PHE A 58 -1.52 -11.63 1.76
N PHE A 59 -0.90 -10.76 0.96
CA PHE A 59 0.48 -10.34 1.20
C PHE A 59 0.64 -9.49 2.49
N ILE A 60 -0.43 -8.86 2.99
CA ILE A 60 -0.44 -8.19 4.29
C ILE A 60 -0.50 -9.24 5.41
N ILE A 61 -1.31 -10.28 5.24
CA ILE A 61 -1.37 -11.42 6.16
C ILE A 61 0.03 -12.04 6.30
N GLU A 62 0.70 -12.32 5.18
CA GLU A 62 2.05 -12.90 5.18
C GLU A 62 3.05 -12.02 5.95
N ALA A 63 2.99 -10.70 5.80
CA ALA A 63 3.82 -9.77 6.57
C ALA A 63 3.59 -9.90 8.09
N GLY A 64 2.33 -10.08 8.52
CA GLY A 64 1.99 -10.36 9.91
C GLY A 64 2.52 -11.71 10.39
N LEU A 65 2.38 -12.76 9.58
CA LEU A 65 2.89 -14.11 9.87
C LEU A 65 4.40 -14.14 10.11
N LYS A 66 5.17 -13.37 9.32
CA LYS A 66 6.63 -13.24 9.48
C LYS A 66 7.04 -12.59 10.82
N CYS A 67 6.15 -11.80 11.42
CA CYS A 67 6.39 -11.12 12.70
C CYS A 67 5.94 -11.95 13.92
N CYS A 68 5.04 -12.93 13.74
CA CYS A 68 4.51 -13.76 14.82
C CYS A 68 5.47 -14.87 15.26
N GLN A 69 5.73 -14.93 16.56
CA GLN A 69 6.58 -15.93 17.21
C GLN A 69 5.88 -17.29 17.47
N GLY A 70 4.57 -17.26 17.74
CA GLY A 70 3.77 -18.45 18.04
C GLY A 70 2.86 -18.88 16.89
N LYS A 71 2.11 -19.97 17.11
CA LYS A 71 1.03 -20.39 16.22
C LYS A 71 -0.07 -19.32 16.23
N CYS A 72 -0.17 -18.58 15.15
CA CYS A 72 -1.23 -17.61 14.90
C CYS A 72 -2.36 -18.25 14.08
N ILE A 73 -3.47 -17.53 13.97
CA ILE A 73 -4.64 -17.90 13.19
C ILE A 73 -4.72 -16.94 11.99
N VAL A 74 -4.86 -17.45 10.78
CA VAL A 74 -5.09 -16.61 9.60
C VAL A 74 -6.58 -16.48 9.36
N ASN A 75 -7.08 -15.25 9.29
CA ASN A 75 -8.47 -14.94 8.93
C ASN A 75 -8.49 -14.10 7.65
N SER A 76 -9.15 -14.50 6.58
CA SER A 76 -9.47 -15.88 6.20
C SER A 76 -9.03 -16.12 4.75
N ILE A 77 -9.00 -17.37 4.33
CA ILE A 77 -8.94 -17.72 2.90
C ILE A 77 -10.23 -18.42 2.49
N SER A 78 -10.49 -18.49 1.19
CA SER A 78 -11.72 -19.10 0.65
C SER A 78 -11.51 -19.63 -0.76
N LEU A 79 -12.48 -20.37 -1.28
CA LEU A 79 -12.47 -20.92 -2.64
C LEU A 79 -12.96 -19.90 -3.70
N LYS A 80 -13.34 -18.67 -3.29
CA LYS A 80 -13.92 -17.64 -4.16
C LYS A 80 -13.06 -17.29 -5.40
N GLU A 81 -11.73 -17.34 -5.25
CA GLU A 81 -10.73 -17.04 -6.30
C GLU A 81 -10.28 -18.30 -7.04
N GLY A 82 -10.93 -19.43 -6.79
CA GLY A 82 -10.60 -20.73 -7.34
C GLY A 82 -9.67 -21.56 -6.45
N GLU A 83 -9.68 -22.86 -6.75
CA GLU A 83 -8.97 -23.89 -5.98
C GLU A 83 -7.45 -23.73 -5.94
N GLU A 84 -6.81 -23.34 -7.05
CA GLU A 84 -5.36 -23.20 -7.08
C GLU A 84 -4.86 -22.05 -6.20
N LYS A 85 -5.59 -20.92 -6.18
CA LYS A 85 -5.25 -19.80 -5.29
C LYS A 85 -5.44 -20.19 -3.83
N PHE A 86 -6.51 -20.93 -3.52
CA PHE A 86 -6.75 -21.48 -2.19
C PHE A 86 -5.61 -22.41 -1.74
N LYS A 87 -5.14 -23.31 -2.61
CA LYS A 87 -4.00 -24.20 -2.32
C LYS A 87 -2.70 -23.44 -2.10
N GLU A 88 -2.42 -22.43 -2.94
CA GLU A 88 -1.24 -21.57 -2.81
C GLU A 88 -1.20 -20.87 -1.45
N GLN A 89 -2.30 -20.23 -1.07
CA GLN A 89 -2.44 -19.54 0.21
C GLN A 89 -2.35 -20.52 1.38
N ALA A 90 -3.06 -21.65 1.32
CA ALA A 90 -3.02 -22.69 2.36
C ALA A 90 -1.61 -23.25 2.59
N ARG A 91 -0.83 -23.46 1.52
CA ARG A 91 0.59 -23.88 1.64
C ARG A 91 1.42 -22.81 2.34
N CYS A 92 1.24 -21.54 2.00
CA CYS A 92 1.95 -20.44 2.68
C CYS A 92 1.61 -20.39 4.18
N VAL A 93 0.33 -20.45 4.55
CA VAL A 93 -0.10 -20.47 5.95
C VAL A 93 0.47 -21.67 6.71
N LYS A 94 0.47 -22.86 6.08
CA LYS A 94 1.04 -24.09 6.64
C LYS A 94 2.53 -23.96 6.95
N ARG A 95 3.33 -23.44 6.00
CA ARG A 95 4.79 -23.28 6.19
C ARG A 95 5.12 -22.35 7.35
N HIS A 96 4.28 -21.34 7.59
CA HIS A 96 4.42 -20.48 8.77
C HIS A 96 3.89 -21.11 10.07
N GLY A 97 3.52 -22.39 10.07
CA GLY A 97 3.06 -23.13 11.25
C GLY A 97 1.74 -22.61 11.84
N SER A 98 0.92 -21.94 11.02
CA SER A 98 -0.26 -21.20 11.46
C SER A 98 -1.55 -21.99 11.24
N ALA A 99 -2.55 -21.78 12.09
CA ALA A 99 -3.90 -22.27 11.86
C ALA A 99 -4.63 -21.38 10.85
N LEU A 100 -5.69 -21.89 10.21
CA LEU A 100 -6.37 -21.21 9.13
C LEU A 100 -7.89 -21.19 9.33
N VAL A 101 -8.48 -20.00 9.24
CA VAL A 101 -9.92 -19.83 9.04
C VAL A 101 -10.24 -19.93 7.55
N VAL A 102 -11.14 -20.85 7.21
CA VAL A 102 -11.70 -21.03 5.88
C VAL A 102 -13.14 -20.53 5.89
N MET A 103 -13.37 -19.42 5.20
CA MET A 103 -14.71 -18.89 5.02
C MET A 103 -15.48 -19.75 4.01
N ALA A 104 -16.74 -20.08 4.30
CA ALA A 104 -17.61 -20.84 3.41
C ALA A 104 -18.08 -19.98 2.23
N PHE A 105 -17.16 -19.71 1.31
CA PHE A 105 -17.37 -18.94 0.09
C PHE A 105 -16.56 -19.63 -1.02
N ASP A 106 -17.26 -20.10 -2.05
CA ASP A 106 -16.67 -20.69 -3.24
C ASP A 106 -16.99 -19.87 -4.51
N GLU A 107 -16.65 -20.41 -5.67
CA GLU A 107 -16.83 -19.76 -6.97
C GLU A 107 -18.33 -19.52 -7.31
N GLU A 108 -19.27 -20.18 -6.60
CA GLU A 108 -20.72 -20.00 -6.78
C GLU A 108 -21.30 -18.92 -5.85
N GLY A 109 -20.55 -18.47 -4.84
CA GLY A 109 -20.97 -17.43 -3.91
C GLY A 109 -20.77 -17.77 -2.44
N GLN A 110 -21.27 -16.88 -1.58
CA GLN A 110 -21.23 -17.06 -0.12
C GLN A 110 -22.30 -18.06 0.34
N ALA A 111 -21.94 -18.96 1.24
CA ALA A 111 -22.85 -19.98 1.76
C ALA A 111 -23.96 -19.39 2.65
N ALA A 112 -25.19 -19.35 2.13
CA ALA A 112 -26.36 -18.88 2.88
C ALA A 112 -27.09 -20.01 3.63
N GLY A 113 -27.48 -21.08 2.94
CA GLY A 113 -28.27 -22.17 3.52
C GLY A 113 -27.43 -23.32 4.09
N TYR A 114 -28.07 -24.20 4.86
CA TYR A 114 -27.45 -25.38 5.46
C TYR A 114 -26.63 -26.22 4.47
N ALA A 115 -27.21 -26.55 3.31
CA ALA A 115 -26.60 -27.44 2.32
C ALA A 115 -25.28 -26.86 1.76
N ASP A 116 -25.28 -25.57 1.43
CA ASP A 116 -24.11 -24.89 0.85
C ASP A 116 -22.98 -24.77 1.88
N LYS A 117 -23.32 -24.45 3.13
CA LYS A 117 -22.35 -24.40 4.24
C LYS A 117 -21.61 -25.73 4.40
N VAL A 118 -22.35 -26.85 4.43
CA VAL A 118 -21.75 -28.20 4.56
C VAL A 118 -20.94 -28.57 3.32
N ARG A 119 -21.50 -28.35 2.11
CA ARG A 119 -20.86 -28.68 0.82
C ARG A 119 -19.50 -28.00 0.67
N ILE A 120 -19.43 -26.69 0.92
CA ILE A 120 -18.21 -25.90 0.75
C ILE A 120 -17.15 -26.31 1.77
N CYS A 121 -17.51 -26.45 3.05
CA CYS A 121 -16.57 -26.89 4.09
C CYS A 121 -16.03 -28.30 3.83
N GLN A 122 -16.85 -29.24 3.34
CA GLN A 122 -16.39 -30.58 2.95
C GLN A 122 -15.37 -30.53 1.81
N ARG A 123 -15.65 -29.73 0.76
CA ARG A 123 -14.74 -29.56 -0.38
C ARG A 123 -13.39 -28.98 0.08
N ALA A 124 -13.43 -27.90 0.87
CA ALA A 124 -12.23 -27.29 1.41
C ALA A 124 -11.44 -28.24 2.32
N TYR A 125 -12.11 -28.99 3.20
CA TYR A 125 -11.47 -29.99 4.07
C TYR A 125 -10.72 -31.04 3.27
N ARG A 126 -11.35 -31.58 2.21
CA ARG A 126 -10.72 -32.58 1.33
C ARG A 126 -9.43 -32.04 0.72
N ILE A 127 -9.48 -30.85 0.12
CA ILE A 127 -8.30 -30.21 -0.49
C ILE A 127 -7.20 -30.01 0.56
N LEU A 128 -7.55 -29.45 1.72
CA LEU A 128 -6.59 -29.15 2.78
C LEU A 128 -5.92 -30.42 3.33
N VAL A 129 -6.68 -31.47 3.59
CA VAL A 129 -6.16 -32.69 4.23
C VAL A 129 -5.49 -33.62 3.21
N GLU A 130 -6.11 -33.85 2.05
CA GLU A 130 -5.64 -34.85 1.08
C GLU A 130 -4.54 -34.32 0.15
N GLU A 131 -4.61 -33.04 -0.23
CA GLU A 131 -3.73 -32.45 -1.26
C GLU A 131 -2.69 -31.50 -0.68
N VAL A 132 -3.06 -30.66 0.30
CA VAL A 132 -2.13 -29.74 0.97
C VAL A 132 -1.42 -30.43 2.17
N GLY A 133 -2.04 -31.45 2.76
CA GLY A 133 -1.52 -32.16 3.93
C GLY A 133 -1.56 -31.32 5.21
N PHE A 134 -2.58 -30.47 5.36
CA PHE A 134 -2.82 -29.64 6.53
C PHE A 134 -3.29 -30.52 7.70
N ASN A 135 -2.82 -30.23 8.92
CA ASN A 135 -3.31 -30.95 10.10
C ASN A 135 -4.79 -30.58 10.34
N PRO A 136 -5.73 -31.55 10.39
CA PRO A 136 -7.14 -31.25 10.59
C PRO A 136 -7.47 -30.40 11.82
N GLN A 137 -6.65 -30.48 12.89
CA GLN A 137 -6.85 -29.67 14.10
C GLN A 137 -6.52 -28.19 13.92
N ASP A 138 -5.78 -27.83 12.87
CA ASP A 138 -5.40 -26.45 12.54
C ASP A 138 -6.36 -25.82 11.50
N ILE A 139 -7.40 -26.54 11.08
CA ILE A 139 -8.45 -26.05 10.18
C ILE A 139 -9.62 -25.53 11.01
N ILE A 140 -10.00 -24.27 10.79
CA ILE A 140 -11.16 -23.62 11.40
C ILE A 140 -12.11 -23.22 10.27
N PHE A 141 -13.35 -23.69 10.27
CA PHE A 141 -14.36 -23.23 9.31
C PHE A 141 -15.12 -22.04 9.87
N ASP A 142 -15.33 -21.01 9.05
CA ASP A 142 -16.38 -20.01 9.27
C ASP A 142 -17.52 -20.27 8.26
N PRO A 143 -18.61 -20.93 8.69
CA PRO A 143 -19.76 -21.20 7.82
C PRO A 143 -20.59 -19.95 7.46
N ASN A 144 -20.16 -18.74 7.82
CA ASN A 144 -20.87 -17.46 7.72
C ASN A 144 -22.09 -17.36 8.63
N ILE A 145 -22.00 -16.55 9.68
CA ILE A 145 -23.16 -16.08 10.44
C ILE A 145 -23.78 -14.90 9.67
N LEU A 146 -25.05 -15.05 9.28
CA LEU A 146 -25.82 -14.05 8.54
C LEU A 146 -26.94 -13.45 9.40
N THR A 147 -27.36 -12.24 9.06
CA THR A 147 -28.33 -11.45 9.83
C THR A 147 -29.72 -12.07 9.85
N VAL A 148 -30.34 -12.13 11.04
CA VAL A 148 -31.76 -12.49 11.23
C VAL A 148 -32.56 -11.29 11.74
N GLY A 149 -33.90 -11.37 11.69
CA GLY A 149 -34.78 -10.29 12.16
C GLY A 149 -34.85 -9.09 11.22
N THR A 150 -34.59 -9.28 9.92
CA THR A 150 -34.67 -8.22 8.89
C THR A 150 -36.09 -7.98 8.37
N GLY A 151 -37.03 -8.89 8.64
CA GLY A 151 -38.37 -8.89 8.06
C GLY A 151 -38.48 -9.57 6.69
N LEU A 152 -37.37 -10.10 6.14
CA LEU A 152 -37.36 -10.88 4.90
C LEU A 152 -37.47 -12.37 5.22
N ALA A 153 -38.45 -13.06 4.62
CA ALA A 153 -38.72 -14.47 4.90
C ALA A 153 -37.49 -15.37 4.63
N GLU A 154 -36.69 -15.07 3.61
CA GLU A 154 -35.48 -15.83 3.29
C GLU A 154 -34.39 -15.79 4.36
N HIS A 155 -34.41 -14.78 5.25
CA HIS A 155 -33.41 -14.61 6.32
C HIS A 155 -33.80 -15.34 7.61
N ASN A 156 -35.07 -15.70 7.78
CA ASN A 156 -35.59 -16.24 9.04
C ASN A 156 -34.84 -17.50 9.52
N ASN A 157 -34.31 -18.29 8.58
CA ASN A 157 -33.70 -19.58 8.90
C ASN A 157 -32.16 -19.53 9.02
N TYR A 158 -31.50 -18.40 8.76
CA TYR A 158 -30.03 -18.33 8.73
C TYR A 158 -29.35 -18.78 10.03
N ALA A 159 -29.94 -18.45 11.18
CA ALA A 159 -29.46 -18.89 12.49
C ALA A 159 -29.56 -20.42 12.66
N VAL A 160 -30.73 -21.00 12.36
CA VAL A 160 -30.98 -22.45 12.42
C VAL A 160 -30.07 -23.20 11.45
N ASP A 161 -29.94 -22.71 10.22
CA ASP A 161 -29.09 -23.29 9.20
C ASP A 161 -27.62 -23.33 9.62
N PHE A 162 -27.12 -22.26 10.25
CA PHE A 162 -25.76 -22.25 10.80
C PHE A 162 -25.58 -23.28 11.92
N ILE A 163 -26.51 -23.34 12.88
CA ILE A 163 -26.40 -24.26 14.04
C ILE A 163 -26.47 -25.72 13.58
N ARG A 164 -27.34 -26.05 12.62
CA ARG A 164 -27.42 -27.38 12.02
C ARG A 164 -26.17 -27.71 11.22
N ALA A 165 -25.68 -26.77 10.40
CA ALA A 165 -24.48 -26.96 9.59
C ALA A 165 -23.26 -27.19 10.48
N THR A 166 -23.17 -26.50 11.62
CA THR A 166 -22.10 -26.68 12.62
C THR A 166 -21.98 -28.15 13.03
N ARG A 167 -23.08 -28.76 13.47
CA ARG A 167 -23.09 -30.18 13.89
C ARG A 167 -22.66 -31.11 12.76
N GLU A 168 -23.16 -30.86 11.56
CA GLU A 168 -22.86 -31.70 10.41
C GLU A 168 -21.40 -31.57 9.97
N ILE A 169 -20.85 -30.34 9.93
CA ILE A 169 -19.44 -30.08 9.61
C ILE A 169 -18.53 -30.80 10.60
N LYS A 170 -18.82 -30.77 11.91
CA LYS A 170 -18.02 -31.53 12.91
C LYS A 170 -18.02 -33.04 12.66
N ARG A 171 -19.12 -33.58 12.12
CA ARG A 171 -19.27 -35.01 11.82
C ARG A 171 -18.54 -35.40 10.54
N VAL A 172 -18.64 -34.58 9.50
CA VAL A 172 -18.11 -34.86 8.15
C VAL A 172 -16.71 -34.32 7.91
N CYS A 173 -16.17 -33.47 8.78
CA CYS A 173 -14.82 -32.92 8.71
C CYS A 173 -14.12 -33.15 10.07
N PRO A 174 -13.72 -34.38 10.39
CA PRO A 174 -13.24 -34.73 11.72
C PRO A 174 -11.99 -33.96 12.11
N GLY A 175 -11.95 -33.45 13.35
CA GLY A 175 -10.83 -32.68 13.88
C GLY A 175 -10.87 -31.18 13.58
N ALA A 176 -11.61 -30.74 12.54
CA ALA A 176 -11.78 -29.33 12.24
C ALA A 176 -12.54 -28.58 13.36
N LYS A 177 -12.26 -27.29 13.48
CA LYS A 177 -12.93 -26.36 14.40
C LYS A 177 -13.95 -25.50 13.65
N ILE A 178 -14.86 -24.87 14.37
CA ILE A 178 -15.88 -23.98 13.79
C ILE A 178 -15.88 -22.62 14.51
N SER A 179 -15.87 -21.56 13.71
CA SER A 179 -15.91 -20.16 14.09
C SER A 179 -17.12 -19.44 13.47
N GLY A 180 -17.37 -18.21 13.92
CA GLY A 180 -18.28 -17.28 13.25
C GLY A 180 -18.34 -15.90 13.88
N GLY A 181 -18.56 -14.89 13.04
CA GLY A 181 -18.82 -13.49 13.42
C GLY A 181 -20.18 -13.29 14.08
N VAL A 182 -20.28 -13.50 15.39
CA VAL A 182 -21.58 -13.48 16.11
C VAL A 182 -22.25 -12.11 16.02
N SER A 183 -21.48 -11.01 15.94
CA SER A 183 -22.01 -9.65 15.80
C SER A 183 -22.90 -9.46 14.56
N ASN A 184 -22.76 -10.31 13.53
CA ASN A 184 -23.58 -10.25 12.31
C ASN A 184 -25.02 -10.73 12.55
N ILE A 185 -25.25 -11.59 13.55
CA ILE A 185 -26.57 -12.20 13.78
C ILE A 185 -27.66 -11.16 14.07
N ALA A 186 -27.29 -10.09 14.79
CA ALA A 186 -28.21 -9.08 15.34
C ALA A 186 -28.03 -7.70 14.68
N PHE A 187 -27.54 -7.66 13.44
CA PHE A 187 -27.27 -6.40 12.73
C PHE A 187 -28.52 -5.51 12.59
N SER A 188 -29.70 -6.11 12.43
CA SER A 188 -30.99 -5.40 12.34
C SER A 188 -31.38 -4.63 13.60
N PHE A 189 -30.70 -4.87 14.73
CA PHE A 189 -31.02 -4.26 16.01
C PHE A 189 -29.93 -3.28 16.49
N ARG A 190 -29.08 -2.75 15.58
CA ARG A 190 -28.09 -1.70 15.87
C ARG A 190 -28.74 -0.54 16.63
N GLY A 191 -28.13 -0.13 17.74
CA GLY A 191 -28.65 0.89 18.65
C GLY A 191 -29.55 0.36 19.77
N ASN A 192 -30.00 -0.91 19.73
CA ASN A 192 -30.73 -1.56 20.83
C ASN A 192 -29.84 -2.60 21.54
N GLU A 193 -28.94 -2.10 22.37
CA GLU A 193 -27.91 -2.92 23.01
C GLU A 193 -28.44 -4.05 23.91
N PRO A 194 -29.53 -3.89 24.70
CA PRO A 194 -30.11 -5.00 25.46
C PRO A 194 -30.53 -6.19 24.58
N VAL A 195 -31.20 -5.92 23.45
CA VAL A 195 -31.66 -6.96 22.52
C VAL A 195 -30.46 -7.62 21.83
N ARG A 196 -29.47 -6.84 21.37
CA ARG A 196 -28.26 -7.38 20.72
C ARG A 196 -27.48 -8.31 21.64
N ARG A 197 -27.28 -7.93 22.91
CA ARG A 197 -26.56 -8.76 23.88
C ARG A 197 -27.31 -10.08 24.15
N ALA A 198 -28.63 -10.03 24.23
CA ALA A 198 -29.45 -11.25 24.36
C ALA A 198 -29.31 -12.17 23.14
N PHE A 199 -29.35 -11.62 21.90
CA PHE A 199 -29.10 -12.39 20.68
C PHE A 199 -27.74 -13.07 20.67
N HIS A 200 -26.67 -12.34 20.99
CA HIS A 200 -25.31 -12.88 20.99
C HIS A 200 -25.18 -14.07 21.95
N SER A 201 -25.67 -13.91 23.18
CA SER A 201 -25.59 -14.95 24.21
C SER A 201 -26.50 -16.16 23.93
N ALA A 202 -27.71 -15.94 23.43
CA ALA A 202 -28.63 -17.02 23.04
C ALA A 202 -28.13 -17.81 21.83
N PHE A 203 -27.61 -17.12 20.81
CA PHE A 203 -27.02 -17.77 19.65
C PHE A 203 -25.80 -18.62 20.04
N LEU A 204 -24.85 -18.03 20.79
CA LEU A 204 -23.67 -18.75 21.27
C LEU A 204 -24.03 -19.99 22.09
N HIS A 205 -25.05 -19.91 22.96
CA HIS A 205 -25.50 -21.05 23.74
C HIS A 205 -25.90 -22.25 22.86
N HIS A 206 -26.71 -22.00 21.83
CA HIS A 206 -27.17 -23.06 20.92
C HIS A 206 -26.08 -23.53 19.95
N ALA A 207 -25.28 -22.60 19.41
CA ALA A 207 -24.20 -22.93 18.48
C ALA A 207 -23.07 -23.74 19.16
N CYS A 208 -22.66 -23.37 20.38
CA CYS A 208 -21.66 -24.13 21.15
C CYS A 208 -22.16 -25.53 21.50
N LYS A 209 -23.44 -25.68 21.88
CA LYS A 209 -24.07 -27.00 22.07
C LYS A 209 -24.06 -27.86 20.80
N ALA A 210 -24.13 -27.22 19.63
CA ALA A 210 -24.03 -27.90 18.34
C ALA A 210 -22.59 -28.22 17.91
N GLY A 211 -21.58 -27.68 18.61
CA GLY A 211 -20.16 -27.97 18.37
C GLY A 211 -19.33 -26.81 17.82
N MET A 212 -19.83 -25.57 17.85
CA MET A 212 -19.04 -24.36 17.57
C MET A 212 -17.94 -24.22 18.63
N ASP A 213 -16.71 -23.93 18.19
CA ASP A 213 -15.53 -23.90 19.05
C ASP A 213 -15.12 -22.46 19.44
N MET A 214 -15.38 -21.48 18.56
CA MET A 214 -14.94 -20.09 18.73
C MET A 214 -16.00 -19.11 18.21
N GLY A 215 -16.20 -17.96 18.86
CA GLY A 215 -17.05 -16.88 18.36
C GLY A 215 -16.30 -15.56 18.35
N ILE A 216 -16.40 -14.80 17.24
CA ILE A 216 -15.79 -13.47 17.14
C ILE A 216 -16.78 -12.45 17.71
N VAL A 217 -16.50 -11.98 18.93
CA VAL A 217 -17.39 -11.12 19.75
C VAL A 217 -16.61 -10.17 20.65
N ASN A 218 -17.31 -9.15 21.16
CA ASN A 218 -16.85 -8.42 22.34
C ASN A 218 -17.00 -9.29 23.60
N ALA A 219 -15.87 -9.84 24.09
CA ALA A 219 -15.86 -10.75 25.24
C ALA A 219 -16.41 -10.14 26.55
N ALA A 220 -16.24 -8.82 26.75
CA ALA A 220 -16.74 -8.15 27.95
C ALA A 220 -18.28 -8.14 27.99
N GLN A 221 -18.91 -7.93 26.85
CA GLN A 221 -20.38 -7.89 26.73
C GLN A 221 -20.98 -9.28 26.95
N VAL A 222 -20.42 -10.32 26.34
CA VAL A 222 -20.93 -11.70 26.48
C VAL A 222 -20.79 -12.22 27.92
N LYS A 223 -19.71 -11.87 28.62
CA LYS A 223 -19.52 -12.24 30.04
C LYS A 223 -20.53 -11.58 30.99
N ALA A 224 -20.99 -10.37 30.66
CA ALA A 224 -21.97 -9.67 31.47
C ALA A 224 -23.36 -10.34 31.38
N ASP A 225 -23.77 -10.71 30.17
CA ASP A 225 -25.12 -11.19 29.86
C ASP A 225 -25.13 -12.68 29.49
N VAL A 226 -24.55 -13.53 30.34
CA VAL A 226 -24.57 -14.98 30.15
C VAL A 226 -26.01 -15.51 30.00
N TYR A 227 -26.21 -16.52 29.16
CA TYR A 227 -27.53 -17.06 28.78
C TYR A 227 -28.54 -17.20 29.94
N GLU A 228 -28.10 -17.73 31.09
CA GLU A 228 -28.93 -17.96 32.28
C GLU A 228 -29.44 -16.68 32.96
N LYS A 229 -28.82 -15.52 32.66
CA LYS A 229 -29.16 -14.21 33.23
C LYS A 229 -30.02 -13.35 32.31
N ILE A 230 -30.27 -13.80 31.07
CA ILE A 230 -31.17 -13.08 30.16
C ILE A 230 -32.58 -13.10 30.75
N ASP A 231 -33.27 -11.97 30.72
CA ASP A 231 -34.67 -11.91 31.12
C ASP A 231 -35.50 -12.94 30.34
N LYS A 232 -36.41 -13.64 31.03
CA LYS A 232 -37.12 -14.79 30.44
C LYS A 232 -38.05 -14.39 29.31
N GLU A 233 -38.66 -13.21 29.40
CA GLU A 233 -39.57 -12.69 28.39
C GLU A 233 -38.77 -12.25 27.16
N LEU A 234 -37.67 -11.50 27.36
CA LEU A 234 -36.75 -11.14 26.27
C LEU A 234 -36.14 -12.37 25.59
N LEU A 235 -35.74 -13.37 26.36
CA LEU A 235 -35.17 -14.62 25.85
C LEU A 235 -36.17 -15.35 24.96
N GLU A 236 -37.45 -15.38 25.32
CA GLU A 236 -38.50 -16.00 24.51
C GLU A 236 -38.60 -15.31 23.13
N PHE A 237 -38.66 -13.98 23.08
CA PHE A 237 -38.70 -13.25 21.81
C PHE A 237 -37.44 -13.45 20.95
N VAL A 238 -36.26 -13.44 21.59
CA VAL A 238 -34.97 -13.66 20.91
C VAL A 238 -34.89 -15.08 20.35
N GLU A 239 -35.30 -16.09 21.12
CA GLU A 239 -35.29 -17.48 20.65
C GLU A 239 -36.34 -17.74 19.57
N ASP A 240 -37.50 -17.07 19.62
CA ASP A 240 -38.49 -17.18 18.57
C ASP A 240 -37.93 -16.74 17.21
N VAL A 241 -37.12 -15.67 17.19
CA VAL A 241 -36.42 -15.20 15.98
C VAL A 241 -35.24 -16.10 15.62
N LEU A 242 -34.35 -16.42 16.58
CA LEU A 242 -33.15 -17.24 16.33
C LEU A 242 -33.48 -18.66 15.86
N LEU A 243 -34.56 -19.23 16.35
CA LEU A 243 -34.93 -20.62 16.07
C LEU A 243 -36.11 -20.72 15.11
N ASN A 244 -36.57 -19.58 14.55
CA ASN A 244 -37.63 -19.51 13.56
C ASN A 244 -38.88 -20.29 13.99
N ARG A 245 -39.28 -20.11 15.26
CA ARG A 245 -40.36 -20.90 15.90
C ARG A 245 -41.75 -20.49 15.43
N ARG A 246 -41.88 -19.29 14.85
CA ARG A 246 -43.15 -18.62 14.54
C ARG A 246 -43.02 -17.68 13.36
N ASP A 247 -44.11 -17.49 12.63
CA ASP A 247 -44.18 -16.54 11.51
C ASP A 247 -44.06 -15.09 11.95
N ASP A 248 -44.63 -14.75 13.11
CA ASP A 248 -44.72 -13.39 13.64
C ASP A 248 -43.54 -13.00 14.56
N ALA A 249 -42.48 -13.81 14.59
CA ALA A 249 -41.38 -13.68 15.55
C ALA A 249 -40.65 -12.33 15.43
N THR A 250 -40.38 -11.88 14.20
CA THR A 250 -39.66 -10.62 13.96
C THR A 250 -40.50 -9.41 14.35
N GLU A 251 -41.79 -9.35 13.98
CA GLU A 251 -42.64 -8.22 14.35
C GLU A 251 -42.83 -8.12 15.86
N ARG A 252 -43.06 -9.26 16.53
CA ARG A 252 -43.19 -9.31 17.99
C ARG A 252 -41.97 -8.78 18.72
N LEU A 253 -40.77 -9.16 18.28
CA LEU A 253 -39.54 -8.69 18.90
C LEU A 253 -39.31 -7.20 18.62
N LEU A 254 -39.63 -6.70 17.43
CA LEU A 254 -39.53 -5.26 17.13
C LEU A 254 -40.49 -4.43 17.99
N GLU A 255 -41.72 -4.89 18.18
CA GLU A 255 -42.69 -4.27 19.08
C GLU A 255 -42.20 -4.26 20.53
N TYR A 256 -41.67 -5.38 21.01
CA TYR A 256 -41.10 -5.48 22.36
C TYR A 256 -39.86 -4.60 22.54
N ALA A 257 -38.95 -4.61 21.57
CA ALA A 257 -37.72 -3.82 21.58
C ALA A 257 -38.01 -2.30 21.68
N ALA A 258 -39.08 -1.83 21.04
CA ALA A 258 -39.53 -0.44 21.13
C ALA A 258 -40.01 -0.05 22.53
N THR A 259 -40.38 -1.01 23.39
CA THR A 259 -40.74 -0.75 24.79
C THR A 259 -39.53 -0.65 25.73
N LEU A 260 -38.39 -1.22 25.34
CA LEU A 260 -37.17 -1.28 26.16
C LEU A 260 -36.30 -0.03 26.05
N ASP A 261 -36.30 0.66 24.89
CA ASP A 261 -35.64 1.95 24.71
C ASP A 261 -36.41 2.87 23.74
N PRO A 262 -37.15 3.87 24.24
CA PRO A 262 -37.94 4.80 23.42
C PRO A 262 -37.15 5.69 22.46
N LYS A 263 -35.81 5.80 22.64
CA LYS A 263 -34.93 6.61 21.77
C LYS A 263 -34.39 5.82 20.58
N SER A 264 -34.45 4.48 20.64
CA SER A 264 -34.05 3.60 19.54
C SER A 264 -35.26 3.30 18.66
N LYS A 265 -35.38 3.94 17.49
CA LYS A 265 -36.27 3.44 16.44
C LYS A 265 -35.48 2.42 15.62
N PRO A 266 -35.89 1.15 15.52
CA PRO A 266 -35.22 0.18 14.66
C PRO A 266 -35.21 0.69 13.22
N THR A 267 -34.04 0.67 12.59
CA THR A 267 -33.83 1.14 11.21
C THR A 267 -34.60 0.29 10.18
N ALA A 268 -35.00 -0.94 10.55
CA ALA A 268 -35.75 -1.87 9.72
C ALA A 268 -37.28 -1.73 9.93
N LEU A 269 -37.87 -0.62 9.47
CA LEU A 269 -39.31 -0.54 9.22
C LEU A 269 -39.52 -0.18 7.74
N VAL A 270 -39.17 -1.11 6.85
CA VAL A 270 -39.71 -1.08 5.48
C VAL A 270 -41.19 -1.43 5.62
N LYS A 271 -42.07 -0.44 5.40
CA LYS A 271 -43.51 -0.69 5.26
C LYS A 271 -43.72 -1.61 4.06
N LEU A 272 -44.01 -2.89 4.32
CA LEU A 272 -44.55 -3.84 3.36
C LEU A 272 -45.87 -3.30 2.78
N ASN A 273 -45.77 -2.57 1.67
CA ASN A 273 -46.89 -2.18 0.81
C ASN A 273 -46.46 -2.16 -0.67
N ALA A 274 -45.57 -3.09 -1.06
CA ALA A 274 -45.30 -3.38 -2.46
C ALA A 274 -45.83 -4.79 -2.78
N GLN A 275 -46.71 -4.89 -3.77
CA GLN A 275 -47.23 -6.16 -4.28
C GLN A 275 -46.06 -7.01 -4.81
N PRO A 276 -46.06 -8.35 -4.59
CA PRO A 276 -45.00 -9.19 -5.11
C PRO A 276 -45.17 -9.37 -6.63
N ALA A 277 -44.07 -9.16 -7.36
CA ALA A 277 -43.86 -9.80 -8.65
C ALA A 277 -43.39 -11.23 -8.38
N ASP A 278 -44.03 -12.22 -9.01
CA ASP A 278 -43.64 -13.63 -8.93
C ASP A 278 -42.16 -13.82 -9.26
N PRO A 279 -41.48 -14.70 -8.51
CA PRO A 279 -41.15 -15.97 -9.13
C PRO A 279 -41.53 -17.17 -8.24
N VAL A 280 -42.04 -18.22 -8.87
CA VAL A 280 -42.23 -19.54 -8.26
C VAL A 280 -40.85 -20.11 -7.90
N LEU A 281 -40.40 -19.87 -6.67
CA LEU A 281 -39.44 -20.71 -5.97
C LEU A 281 -40.24 -21.69 -5.09
N PRO A 282 -39.87 -22.97 -5.03
CA PRO A 282 -40.57 -23.95 -4.20
C PRO A 282 -40.46 -23.55 -2.73
N ALA A 283 -41.56 -23.72 -1.99
CA ALA A 283 -41.68 -23.36 -0.59
C ALA A 283 -40.58 -24.00 0.27
N LYS A 284 -39.56 -23.21 0.65
CA LYS A 284 -38.75 -23.51 1.82
C LYS A 284 -39.65 -23.27 3.04
N VAL A 285 -39.84 -24.32 3.84
CA VAL A 285 -40.79 -24.37 4.96
C VAL A 285 -40.44 -23.29 5.99
N ASN A 286 -41.09 -22.14 5.90
CA ASN A 286 -41.09 -21.07 6.90
C ASN A 286 -42.57 -20.84 7.33
N PRO A 287 -42.90 -20.98 8.63
CA PRO A 287 -42.02 -21.22 9.77
C PRO A 287 -41.78 -22.72 9.98
N ILE A 288 -40.88 -23.10 10.88
CA ILE A 288 -40.71 -24.51 11.26
C ILE A 288 -42.01 -24.98 11.94
N PRO A 289 -42.60 -26.14 11.54
CA PRO A 289 -43.89 -26.56 12.08
C PRO A 289 -43.88 -26.66 13.62
N ALA A 290 -44.92 -26.12 14.26
CA ALA A 290 -45.04 -26.13 15.72
C ALA A 290 -44.92 -27.56 16.29
N GLY A 291 -44.02 -27.75 17.26
CA GLY A 291 -43.73 -29.04 17.87
C GLY A 291 -42.57 -29.83 17.24
N VAL A 292 -41.97 -29.33 16.15
CA VAL A 292 -40.71 -29.84 15.60
C VAL A 292 -39.55 -29.11 16.26
N ASP A 293 -38.62 -29.84 16.89
CA ASP A 293 -37.39 -29.24 17.41
C ASP A 293 -36.48 -28.87 16.22
N PRO A 294 -36.25 -27.58 15.96
CA PRO A 294 -35.49 -27.11 14.79
C PRO A 294 -34.01 -27.50 14.87
N LEU A 295 -33.52 -27.84 16.07
CA LEU A 295 -32.13 -28.22 16.30
C LEU A 295 -31.95 -29.73 16.48
N ALA A 296 -33.02 -30.52 16.38
CA ALA A 296 -32.93 -31.97 16.44
C ALA A 296 -32.01 -32.52 15.35
N PRO A 297 -31.19 -33.54 15.63
CA PRO A 297 -30.41 -34.21 14.61
C PRO A 297 -31.34 -34.92 13.62
N ASP A 298 -31.01 -34.87 12.33
CA ASP A 298 -31.77 -35.54 11.29
C ASP A 298 -31.77 -37.07 11.55
N ALA A 299 -32.93 -37.71 11.39
CA ALA A 299 -33.11 -39.13 11.70
C ALA A 299 -32.31 -40.06 10.76
N GLU A 300 -32.05 -39.61 9.53
CA GLU A 300 -31.23 -40.29 8.52
C GLU A 300 -30.10 -39.35 8.08
N LEU A 301 -28.93 -39.51 8.69
CA LEU A 301 -27.74 -38.74 8.33
C LEU A 301 -27.05 -39.38 7.11
N PRO A 302 -26.51 -38.58 6.17
CA PRO A 302 -25.68 -39.11 5.10
C PRO A 302 -24.45 -39.83 5.65
N PRO A 303 -23.86 -40.81 4.94
CA PRO A 303 -22.61 -41.43 5.38
C PRO A 303 -21.48 -40.38 5.49
N VAL A 304 -20.60 -40.53 6.47
CA VAL A 304 -19.40 -39.68 6.59
C VAL A 304 -18.47 -39.98 5.40
N PRO A 305 -17.99 -38.97 4.65
CA PRO A 305 -17.01 -39.20 3.61
C PRO A 305 -15.72 -39.81 4.19
N ALA A 306 -15.12 -40.76 3.47
CA ALA A 306 -13.82 -41.29 3.84
C ALA A 306 -12.72 -40.36 3.31
N TYR A 307 -11.87 -39.86 4.22
CA TYR A 307 -10.71 -39.04 3.86
C TYR A 307 -9.42 -39.82 4.05
N LYS A 308 -8.39 -39.43 3.33
CA LYS A 308 -7.02 -39.89 3.61
C LYS A 308 -6.64 -39.53 5.05
N ALA A 309 -6.15 -40.51 5.81
CA ALA A 309 -5.61 -40.25 7.14
C ALA A 309 -4.47 -39.23 7.02
N TRP A 310 -4.49 -38.22 7.88
CA TRP A 310 -3.41 -37.24 7.93
C TRP A 310 -2.10 -37.96 8.22
N ALA A 311 -1.09 -37.67 7.39
CA ALA A 311 0.27 -38.13 7.54
C ALA A 311 1.19 -36.92 7.36
N ASP A 312 2.34 -36.95 8.03
CA ASP A 312 3.37 -35.94 7.85
C ASP A 312 3.79 -35.91 6.36
N PRO A 313 3.73 -34.74 5.70
CA PRO A 313 4.10 -34.61 4.30
C PRO A 313 5.60 -34.82 4.03
N LEU A 314 6.47 -34.78 5.04
CA LEU A 314 7.91 -34.91 4.87
C LEU A 314 8.30 -36.36 4.56
N ALA A 315 9.06 -36.55 3.48
CA ALA A 315 9.60 -37.85 3.11
C ALA A 315 10.64 -38.31 4.13
N LYS A 316 10.45 -39.51 4.70
CA LYS A 316 11.39 -40.12 5.65
C LYS A 316 12.61 -40.66 4.90
N SER A 317 13.81 -40.38 5.41
CA SER A 317 15.07 -40.90 4.85
C SER A 317 15.38 -42.32 5.36
N GLU A 318 16.31 -43.04 4.72
CA GLU A 318 16.78 -44.34 5.23
C GLU A 318 17.37 -44.21 6.65
N ALA A 319 18.06 -43.10 6.92
CA ALA A 319 18.59 -42.80 8.25
C ALA A 319 17.47 -42.65 9.30
N PHE A 320 16.32 -42.07 8.91
CA PHE A 320 15.16 -41.95 9.79
C PHE A 320 14.65 -43.33 10.23
N ASP A 321 14.45 -44.27 9.31
CA ASP A 321 13.94 -45.61 9.64
C ASP A 321 14.92 -46.39 10.54
N GLN A 322 16.22 -46.27 10.26
CA GLN A 322 17.26 -46.89 11.09
C GLN A 322 17.30 -46.28 12.50
N LEU A 323 17.21 -44.95 12.61
CA LEU A 323 17.20 -44.25 13.90
C LEU A 323 15.93 -44.56 14.68
N GLU A 324 14.76 -44.56 14.04
CA GLU A 324 13.47 -44.88 14.67
C GLU A 324 13.46 -46.32 15.21
N ALA A 325 14.03 -47.27 14.48
CA ALA A 325 14.20 -48.65 14.95
C ALA A 325 15.11 -48.71 16.19
N LEU A 326 16.26 -48.02 16.15
CA LEU A 326 17.19 -47.97 17.28
C LEU A 326 16.58 -47.32 18.52
N MET A 327 15.82 -46.23 18.37
CA MET A 327 15.12 -45.54 19.46
C MET A 327 14.03 -46.40 20.13
N LYS A 328 13.45 -47.35 19.39
CA LYS A 328 12.49 -48.32 19.94
C LYS A 328 13.19 -49.43 20.75
N GLU A 329 14.44 -49.75 20.42
CA GLU A 329 15.21 -50.81 21.05
C GLU A 329 15.97 -50.34 22.30
N ARG A 330 16.50 -49.11 22.28
CA ARG A 330 17.32 -48.56 23.37
C ARG A 330 17.35 -47.04 23.38
N ILE A 331 17.92 -46.49 24.45
CA ILE A 331 18.28 -45.07 24.54
C ILE A 331 19.41 -44.77 23.54
N ILE A 332 19.26 -43.68 22.80
CA ILE A 332 20.24 -43.13 21.85
C ILE A 332 20.94 -41.94 22.51
N PHE A 333 22.26 -41.88 22.37
CA PHE A 333 23.07 -40.78 22.91
C PHE A 333 23.49 -39.82 21.79
N ILE A 334 23.26 -38.54 21.99
CA ILE A 334 23.90 -37.47 21.20
C ILE A 334 25.20 -37.04 21.89
N ASP A 335 26.14 -36.46 21.16
CA ASP A 335 27.40 -35.99 21.74
C ASP A 335 27.20 -34.80 22.70
N GLY A 336 28.29 -34.40 23.35
CA GLY A 336 28.28 -33.36 24.38
C GLY A 336 28.76 -32.01 23.85
N ALA A 337 28.86 -31.03 24.75
CA ALA A 337 29.25 -29.66 24.42
C ALA A 337 30.59 -29.55 23.65
N MET A 338 30.52 -29.32 22.33
CA MET A 338 31.66 -29.12 21.43
C MET A 338 32.57 -27.98 21.90
N GLY A 339 31.99 -26.81 22.21
CA GLY A 339 32.76 -25.64 22.67
C GLY A 339 33.58 -25.91 23.95
N THR A 340 33.04 -26.68 24.90
CA THR A 340 33.78 -27.06 26.13
C THR A 340 34.97 -27.97 25.82
N MET A 341 34.84 -28.86 24.83
CA MET A 341 35.95 -29.71 24.39
C MET A 341 37.02 -28.90 23.68
N ILE A 342 36.65 -27.97 22.79
CA ILE A 342 37.57 -27.05 22.10
C ILE A 342 38.40 -26.23 23.12
N GLN A 343 37.77 -25.72 24.19
CA GLN A 343 38.46 -24.95 25.24
C GLN A 343 39.61 -25.71 25.92
N ARG A 344 39.61 -27.05 25.94
CA ARG A 344 40.69 -27.85 26.55
C ARG A 344 42.01 -27.76 25.80
N TYR A 345 41.96 -27.44 24.51
CA TYR A 345 43.14 -27.32 23.64
C TYR A 345 43.84 -25.96 23.78
N LYS A 346 43.21 -24.98 24.46
CA LYS A 346 43.77 -23.64 24.71
C LYS A 346 44.31 -22.97 23.43
N LEU A 347 43.50 -23.03 22.37
CA LEU A 347 43.84 -22.49 21.06
C LEU A 347 43.99 -20.95 21.11
N GLU A 348 44.96 -20.45 20.36
CA GLU A 348 45.26 -19.02 20.22
C GLU A 348 44.87 -18.50 18.83
N GLU A 349 44.91 -17.19 18.61
CA GLU A 349 44.47 -16.55 17.36
C GLU A 349 45.10 -17.17 16.10
N GLU A 350 46.37 -17.58 16.17
CA GLU A 350 47.06 -18.25 15.06
C GLU A 350 46.40 -19.58 14.66
N ASP A 351 45.80 -20.31 15.62
CA ASP A 351 45.08 -21.55 15.35
C ASP A 351 43.75 -21.29 14.62
N PHE A 352 43.04 -20.22 14.98
CA PHE A 352 41.79 -19.81 14.33
C PHE A 352 42.03 -19.25 12.93
N ARG A 353 43.19 -18.62 12.68
CA ARG A 353 43.57 -18.15 11.34
C ARG A 353 44.03 -19.27 10.42
N GLY A 354 44.84 -20.19 10.95
CA GLY A 354 45.59 -21.13 10.13
C GLY A 354 46.34 -20.43 9.01
N GLU A 355 46.65 -21.17 7.93
CA GLU A 355 47.29 -20.56 6.77
C GLU A 355 46.27 -19.86 5.83
N ARG A 356 45.00 -20.28 5.87
CA ARG A 356 43.92 -19.75 5.01
C ARG A 356 43.57 -18.28 5.34
N TYR A 357 43.55 -17.89 6.62
CA TYR A 357 43.15 -16.55 7.06
C TYR A 357 44.28 -15.75 7.71
N LYS A 358 45.53 -16.09 7.40
CA LYS A 358 46.72 -15.47 7.97
C LYS A 358 46.73 -13.94 7.85
N SER A 359 46.25 -13.42 6.71
CA SER A 359 46.16 -11.97 6.42
C SER A 359 44.78 -11.37 6.67
N HIS A 360 43.86 -12.07 7.34
CA HIS A 360 42.51 -11.57 7.58
C HIS A 360 42.52 -10.33 8.49
N ALA A 361 41.71 -9.33 8.18
CA ALA A 361 41.79 -8.04 8.87
C ALA A 361 41.18 -8.05 10.29
N HIS A 362 40.29 -9.01 10.58
CA HIS A 362 39.57 -9.13 11.84
C HIS A 362 40.15 -10.26 12.71
N GLU A 363 40.02 -10.17 14.04
CA GLU A 363 40.35 -11.26 14.97
C GLU A 363 39.36 -12.42 14.77
N LEU A 364 39.85 -13.66 14.70
CA LEU A 364 39.03 -14.86 14.49
C LEU A 364 38.86 -15.71 15.76
N LYS A 365 39.64 -15.44 16.80
CA LYS A 365 39.54 -16.12 18.09
C LYS A 365 38.13 -16.04 18.64
N GLY A 366 37.57 -17.21 18.95
CA GLY A 366 36.18 -17.36 19.40
C GLY A 366 35.21 -17.83 18.31
N ASN A 367 35.58 -17.72 17.03
CA ASN A 367 34.83 -18.35 15.93
C ASN A 367 35.15 -19.85 15.89
N ASN A 368 34.49 -20.64 16.74
CA ASN A 368 34.78 -22.09 16.81
C ASN A 368 34.47 -22.80 15.50
N ASP A 369 33.49 -22.34 14.74
CA ASP A 369 33.04 -22.93 13.47
C ASP A 369 34.19 -22.96 12.44
N VAL A 370 35.05 -21.94 12.39
CA VAL A 370 36.17 -21.88 11.41
C VAL A 370 37.24 -22.96 11.65
N LEU A 371 37.31 -23.54 12.86
CA LEU A 371 38.30 -24.56 13.20
C LEU A 371 38.15 -25.84 12.38
N VAL A 372 36.98 -26.09 11.77
CA VAL A 372 36.81 -27.21 10.82
C VAL A 372 37.69 -27.06 9.57
N LEU A 373 38.11 -25.83 9.25
CA LEU A 373 39.00 -25.52 8.13
C LEU A 373 40.46 -25.36 8.57
N THR A 374 40.70 -24.76 9.73
CA THR A 374 42.07 -24.40 10.17
C THR A 374 42.70 -25.42 11.11
N ARG A 375 41.90 -26.11 11.94
CA ARG A 375 42.31 -27.18 12.85
C ARG A 375 41.39 -28.40 12.76
N PRO A 376 41.21 -28.99 11.55
CA PRO A 376 40.37 -30.17 11.37
C PRO A 376 40.85 -31.36 12.21
N ASP A 377 42.15 -31.42 12.54
CA ASP A 377 42.74 -32.43 13.42
C ASP A 377 42.10 -32.41 14.83
N VAL A 378 41.89 -31.21 15.40
CA VAL A 378 41.30 -31.04 16.73
C VAL A 378 39.83 -31.44 16.72
N ILE A 379 39.08 -30.97 15.72
CA ILE A 379 37.64 -31.24 15.64
C ILE A 379 37.38 -32.74 15.40
N GLU A 380 38.18 -33.41 14.55
CA GLU A 380 38.09 -34.86 14.32
C GLU A 380 38.43 -35.68 15.58
N GLU A 381 39.42 -35.25 16.37
CA GLU A 381 39.76 -35.87 17.66
C GLU A 381 38.59 -35.75 18.65
N ILE A 382 37.92 -34.60 18.72
CA ILE A 382 36.76 -34.40 19.59
C ILE A 382 35.59 -35.30 19.18
N HIS A 383 35.25 -35.36 17.89
CA HIS A 383 34.21 -36.28 17.40
C HIS A 383 34.54 -37.74 17.74
N THR A 384 35.80 -38.15 17.53
CA THR A 384 36.25 -39.51 17.86
C THR A 384 36.09 -39.80 19.35
N ALA A 385 36.48 -38.87 20.22
CA ALA A 385 36.33 -39.01 21.66
C ALA A 385 34.86 -39.20 22.09
N TYR A 386 33.91 -38.50 21.47
CA TYR A 386 32.49 -38.69 21.76
C TYR A 386 31.97 -40.04 21.25
N LEU A 387 32.39 -40.49 20.06
CA LEU A 387 32.04 -41.81 19.54
C LEU A 387 32.59 -42.93 20.43
N GLU A 388 33.83 -42.80 20.92
CA GLU A 388 34.44 -43.73 21.88
C GLU A 388 33.74 -43.71 23.25
N ALA A 389 33.23 -42.56 23.67
CA ALA A 389 32.41 -42.44 24.87
C ALA A 389 31.00 -43.04 24.72
N GLY A 390 30.58 -43.39 23.51
CA GLY A 390 29.34 -44.09 23.22
C GLY A 390 28.27 -43.25 22.52
N ALA A 391 28.58 -42.04 22.04
CA ALA A 391 27.65 -41.24 21.24
C ALA A 391 27.21 -42.01 19.99
N ASP A 392 25.91 -41.98 19.69
CA ASP A 392 25.29 -42.55 18.50
C ASP A 392 25.08 -41.51 17.41
N ILE A 393 24.84 -40.28 17.82
CA ILE A 393 24.73 -39.10 16.95
C ILE A 393 25.86 -38.17 17.37
N ILE A 394 26.62 -37.67 16.40
CA ILE A 394 27.54 -36.54 16.63
C ILE A 394 27.05 -35.32 15.86
N GLU A 395 27.14 -34.16 16.48
CA GLU A 395 26.76 -32.88 15.91
C GLU A 395 27.91 -32.28 15.09
N THR A 396 27.60 -31.63 13.97
CA THR A 396 28.60 -30.86 13.22
C THR A 396 29.03 -29.63 14.03
N ASN A 397 30.30 -29.21 13.92
CA ASN A 397 30.76 -27.95 14.52
C ASN A 397 30.33 -26.75 13.64
N THR A 398 29.03 -26.44 13.66
CA THR A 398 28.37 -25.44 12.80
C THR A 398 27.33 -24.59 13.53
N PHE A 399 27.48 -24.46 14.85
CA PHE A 399 26.54 -23.76 15.73
C PHE A 399 26.24 -22.33 15.26
N ASN A 400 27.26 -21.59 14.79
CA ASN A 400 27.14 -20.23 14.23
C ASN A 400 27.45 -20.22 12.72
N GLY A 401 27.21 -21.32 12.02
CA GLY A 401 27.51 -21.50 10.60
C GLY A 401 26.59 -20.74 9.64
N THR A 402 26.06 -19.58 10.04
CA THR A 402 25.19 -18.72 9.21
C THR A 402 25.94 -17.48 8.75
N THR A 403 25.59 -16.92 7.59
CA THR A 403 26.14 -15.65 7.09
C THR A 403 25.97 -14.52 8.11
N ILE A 404 24.84 -14.49 8.81
CA ILE A 404 24.54 -13.53 9.87
C ILE A 404 25.54 -13.59 11.03
N SER A 405 25.87 -14.79 11.52
CA SER A 405 26.75 -14.94 12.67
C SER A 405 28.23 -14.79 12.28
N GLN A 406 28.59 -15.24 11.07
CA GLN A 406 29.94 -15.09 10.53
C GLN A 406 30.29 -13.63 10.18
N ALA A 407 29.30 -12.74 10.08
CA ALA A 407 29.51 -11.31 9.89
C ALA A 407 30.29 -10.64 11.04
N ASP A 408 30.14 -11.12 12.29
CA ASP A 408 30.90 -10.63 13.45
C ASP A 408 32.42 -10.85 13.28
N TYR A 409 32.80 -11.79 12.41
CA TYR A 409 34.19 -12.13 12.08
C TYR A 409 34.59 -11.67 10.67
N SER A 410 33.72 -10.97 9.94
CA SER A 410 33.90 -10.60 8.53
C SER A 410 34.15 -11.80 7.60
N LEU A 411 33.46 -12.93 7.88
CA LEU A 411 33.49 -14.16 7.08
C LEU A 411 32.09 -14.50 6.52
N ASP A 412 31.22 -13.51 6.38
CA ASP A 412 29.82 -13.59 5.92
C ASP A 412 29.65 -13.86 4.42
N GLN A 413 30.75 -14.03 3.68
CA GLN A 413 30.69 -14.35 2.26
C GLN A 413 30.06 -15.74 2.05
N LEU A 414 29.03 -15.80 1.21
CA LEU A 414 28.19 -16.99 1.03
C LEU A 414 28.99 -18.29 0.81
N GLU A 415 29.98 -18.27 -0.08
CA GLU A 415 30.79 -19.44 -0.39
C GLU A 415 31.71 -19.85 0.77
N GLU A 416 32.19 -18.88 1.55
CA GLU A 416 33.05 -19.15 2.70
C GLU A 416 32.26 -19.84 3.82
N VAL A 417 31.05 -19.34 4.10
CA VAL A 417 30.13 -19.96 5.06
C VAL A 417 29.66 -21.34 4.59
N ALA A 418 29.37 -21.50 3.30
CA ALA A 418 29.02 -22.80 2.73
C ALA A 418 30.19 -23.80 2.89
N GLU A 419 31.43 -23.36 2.69
CA GLU A 419 32.59 -24.22 2.86
C GLU A 419 32.83 -24.65 4.31
N ILE A 420 32.64 -23.76 5.28
CA ILE A 420 32.66 -24.10 6.72
C ILE A 420 31.67 -25.24 7.00
N ASN A 421 30.42 -25.09 6.58
CA ASN A 421 29.37 -26.09 6.83
C ASN A 421 29.64 -27.43 6.12
N ARG A 422 30.05 -27.40 4.85
CA ARG A 422 30.40 -28.61 4.09
C ARG A 422 31.58 -29.34 4.72
N ALA A 423 32.63 -28.62 5.10
CA ALA A 423 33.80 -29.20 5.71
C ALA A 423 33.46 -29.83 7.07
N ALA A 424 32.67 -29.15 7.90
CA ALA A 424 32.21 -29.66 9.18
C ALA A 424 31.43 -30.99 9.04
N ALA A 425 30.45 -31.02 8.14
CA ALA A 425 29.68 -32.23 7.85
C ALA A 425 30.55 -33.37 7.33
N ARG A 426 31.45 -33.11 6.37
CA ARG A 426 32.37 -34.11 5.83
C ARG A 426 33.31 -34.66 6.91
N LEU A 427 33.77 -33.82 7.84
CA LEU A 427 34.66 -34.22 8.92
C LEU A 427 33.94 -35.15 9.92
N ALA A 428 32.72 -34.81 10.32
CA ALA A 428 31.88 -35.66 11.15
C ALA A 428 31.53 -37.00 10.46
N LYS A 429 31.21 -36.97 9.15
CA LYS A 429 30.97 -38.19 8.36
C LYS A 429 32.21 -39.06 8.24
N LYS A 430 33.39 -38.46 8.10
CA LYS A 430 34.67 -39.17 8.12
C LYS A 430 34.90 -39.87 9.47
N ALA A 431 34.67 -39.18 10.59
CA ALA A 431 34.83 -39.75 11.93
C ALA A 431 33.87 -40.93 12.20
N THR A 432 32.58 -40.76 11.87
CA THR A 432 31.59 -41.84 12.01
C THR A 432 31.89 -43.04 11.11
N ALA A 433 32.31 -42.81 9.86
CA ALA A 433 32.69 -43.88 8.94
C ALA A 433 33.91 -44.65 9.46
N ALA A 434 34.94 -43.95 9.95
CA ALA A 434 36.13 -44.57 10.54
C ALA A 434 35.77 -45.41 11.78
N TYR A 435 34.91 -44.88 12.65
CA TYR A 435 34.44 -45.60 13.83
C TYR A 435 33.64 -46.86 13.48
N MET A 436 32.69 -46.76 12.54
CA MET A 436 31.89 -47.91 12.10
C MET A 436 32.72 -48.98 11.41
N ALA A 437 33.78 -48.59 10.68
CA ALA A 437 34.72 -49.54 10.10
C ALA A 437 35.53 -50.29 11.18
N ALA A 438 35.87 -49.62 12.28
CA ALA A 438 36.55 -50.23 13.43
C ALA A 438 35.61 -51.05 14.33
N HIS A 439 34.30 -50.77 14.32
CA HIS A 439 33.28 -51.41 15.16
C HIS A 439 32.10 -51.96 14.33
N PRO A 440 32.29 -53.10 13.63
CA PRO A 440 31.24 -53.68 12.79
C PRO A 440 29.95 -53.95 13.56
N GLY A 441 28.81 -53.52 13.00
CA GLY A 441 27.49 -53.65 13.61
C GLY A 441 27.07 -52.43 14.44
N SER A 442 27.97 -51.47 14.71
CA SER A 442 27.58 -50.16 15.22
C SER A 442 26.99 -49.28 14.11
N ARG A 443 25.96 -48.50 14.44
CA ARG A 443 25.38 -47.47 13.56
C ARG A 443 25.54 -46.12 14.21
N LYS A 444 26.12 -45.17 13.46
CA LYS A 444 26.42 -43.81 13.91
C LYS A 444 25.92 -42.81 12.88
N PHE A 445 25.38 -41.70 13.36
CA PHE A 445 24.73 -40.68 12.55
C PHE A 445 25.38 -39.31 12.79
N VAL A 446 25.28 -38.43 11.80
CA VAL A 446 25.73 -37.04 11.90
C VAL A 446 24.53 -36.11 11.85
N ALA A 447 24.41 -35.27 12.86
CA ALA A 447 23.44 -34.19 12.92
C ALA A 447 24.07 -32.90 12.41
N GLY A 448 23.49 -32.30 11.37
CA GLY A 448 23.78 -30.93 10.97
C GLY A 448 23.24 -29.96 12.01
N ALA A 449 24.11 -29.48 12.89
CA ALA A 449 23.74 -28.56 13.97
C ALA A 449 23.44 -27.17 13.43
N ILE A 450 22.24 -26.68 13.74
CA ILE A 450 21.74 -25.35 13.38
C ILE A 450 21.42 -24.62 14.68
N GLY A 451 22.34 -23.76 15.12
CA GLY A 451 22.19 -22.94 16.31
C GLY A 451 21.44 -21.63 16.04
N PRO A 452 21.22 -20.79 17.08
CA PRO A 452 20.62 -19.47 16.91
C PRO A 452 21.52 -18.52 16.13
N THR A 453 20.94 -17.50 15.51
CA THR A 453 21.73 -16.35 15.04
C THR A 453 22.06 -15.40 16.19
N ASN A 454 23.06 -14.54 16.01
CA ASN A 454 23.38 -13.45 16.93
C ASN A 454 22.36 -12.28 16.89
N LYS A 455 21.28 -12.37 16.09
CA LYS A 455 20.21 -11.37 15.96
C LYS A 455 18.84 -11.96 16.29
N THR A 456 18.06 -11.27 17.12
CA THR A 456 16.71 -11.69 17.49
C THR A 456 15.65 -11.15 16.55
N LEU A 457 14.64 -11.97 16.24
CA LEU A 457 13.41 -11.55 15.57
C LEU A 457 12.31 -11.20 16.58
N SER A 458 12.40 -11.70 17.81
CA SER A 458 11.42 -11.48 18.87
C SER A 458 11.59 -10.16 19.62
N VAL A 459 12.84 -9.71 19.80
CA VAL A 459 13.19 -8.58 20.66
C VAL A 459 13.77 -7.44 19.84
N SER A 460 13.32 -6.22 20.14
CA SER A 460 13.91 -5.01 19.56
C SER A 460 15.30 -4.74 20.13
N PRO A 461 16.29 -4.37 19.30
CA PRO A 461 17.58 -3.89 19.79
C PRO A 461 17.49 -2.48 20.42
N SER A 462 16.36 -1.78 20.29
CA SER A 462 16.15 -0.44 20.83
C SER A 462 15.06 -0.42 21.90
N VAL A 463 15.42 0.08 23.09
CA VAL A 463 14.48 0.30 24.20
C VAL A 463 13.44 1.38 23.84
N GLU A 464 13.83 2.37 23.05
CA GLU A 464 12.96 3.51 22.66
C GLU A 464 12.00 3.15 21.52
N ASN A 465 12.31 2.10 20.75
CA ASN A 465 11.46 1.65 19.65
C ASN A 465 11.21 0.13 19.74
N PRO A 466 10.18 -0.32 20.49
CA PRO A 466 9.86 -1.74 20.64
C PRO A 466 9.44 -2.45 19.35
N ALA A 467 9.12 -1.70 18.28
CA ALA A 467 8.75 -2.24 16.97
C ALA A 467 9.95 -2.50 16.05
N LEU A 468 11.11 -1.92 16.36
CA LEU A 468 12.31 -2.06 15.53
C LEU A 468 12.82 -3.51 15.58
N ARG A 469 13.30 -4.01 14.44
CA ARG A 469 14.04 -5.27 14.35
C ARG A 469 15.39 -5.00 13.68
N GLY A 470 16.45 -5.58 14.23
CA GLY A 470 17.81 -5.43 13.70
C GLY A 470 18.08 -6.29 12.45
N ILE A 471 17.15 -7.19 12.13
CA ILE A 471 17.17 -8.10 11.00
C ILE A 471 15.74 -8.46 10.61
N THR A 472 15.51 -8.83 9.36
CA THR A 472 14.20 -9.28 8.87
C THR A 472 14.06 -10.80 8.92
N TYR A 473 12.81 -11.28 8.96
CA TYR A 473 12.52 -12.72 8.91
C TYR A 473 13.11 -13.37 7.65
N ASP A 474 13.00 -12.71 6.51
CA ASP A 474 13.47 -13.23 5.22
C ASP A 474 15.00 -13.36 5.18
N GLU A 475 15.74 -12.42 5.78
CA GLU A 475 17.20 -12.54 5.92
C GLU A 475 17.61 -13.73 6.80
N VAL A 476 16.92 -13.94 7.92
CA VAL A 476 17.18 -15.07 8.84
C VAL A 476 16.83 -16.40 8.19
N GLU A 477 15.67 -16.50 7.55
CA GLU A 477 15.23 -17.69 6.82
C GLU A 477 16.21 -18.04 5.70
N GLN A 478 16.65 -17.06 4.92
CA GLN A 478 17.61 -17.28 3.84
C GLN A 478 18.95 -17.79 4.36
N ALA A 479 19.47 -17.21 5.45
CA ALA A 479 20.73 -17.67 6.05
C ALA A 479 20.65 -19.13 6.55
N TYR A 480 19.52 -19.52 7.15
CA TYR A 480 19.30 -20.91 7.55
C TYR A 480 19.14 -21.85 6.35
N TYR A 481 18.47 -21.42 5.29
CA TYR A 481 18.33 -22.21 4.07
C TYR A 481 19.70 -22.50 3.44
N GLU A 482 20.56 -21.49 3.36
CA GLU A 482 21.91 -21.62 2.82
C GLU A 482 22.77 -22.57 3.67
N GLN A 483 22.67 -22.46 5.00
CA GLN A 483 23.32 -23.36 5.93
C GLN A 483 22.83 -24.81 5.75
N ALA A 484 21.52 -25.01 5.69
CA ALA A 484 20.90 -26.32 5.52
C ALA A 484 21.35 -26.99 4.21
N ARG A 485 21.36 -26.23 3.11
CA ARG A 485 21.85 -26.71 1.81
C ARG A 485 23.32 -27.16 1.89
N ALA A 486 24.19 -26.36 2.49
CA ALA A 486 25.61 -26.68 2.61
C ALA A 486 25.87 -27.91 3.52
N LEU A 487 25.14 -28.04 4.62
CA LEU A 487 25.18 -29.22 5.49
C LEU A 487 24.72 -30.47 4.75
N TYR A 488 23.63 -30.38 3.97
CA TYR A 488 23.14 -31.46 3.13
C TYR A 488 24.16 -31.89 2.07
N GLU A 489 24.77 -30.93 1.35
CA GLU A 489 25.88 -31.19 0.41
C GLU A 489 27.10 -31.84 1.08
N GLY A 490 27.28 -31.60 2.38
CA GLY A 490 28.30 -32.23 3.22
C GLY A 490 27.96 -33.66 3.67
N GLY A 491 26.72 -34.09 3.49
CA GLY A 491 26.26 -35.47 3.72
C GLY A 491 25.76 -35.77 5.13
N VAL A 492 25.22 -34.77 5.85
CA VAL A 492 24.57 -35.00 7.17
C VAL A 492 23.39 -35.98 7.06
N ASP A 493 23.13 -36.73 8.13
CA ASP A 493 22.06 -37.74 8.15
C ASP A 493 20.72 -37.15 8.63
N LEU A 494 20.77 -36.11 9.46
CA LEU A 494 19.63 -35.36 9.97
C LEU A 494 20.01 -33.90 10.27
N PHE A 495 19.03 -33.01 10.36
CA PHE A 495 19.20 -31.65 10.85
C PHE A 495 18.78 -31.55 12.31
N LEU A 496 19.52 -30.78 13.09
CA LEU A 496 19.22 -30.53 14.49
C LEU A 496 19.17 -29.02 14.71
N VAL A 497 17.95 -28.48 14.79
CA VAL A 497 17.71 -27.10 15.22
C VAL A 497 17.81 -27.08 16.74
N GLU A 498 18.92 -26.57 17.26
CA GLU A 498 19.29 -26.69 18.66
C GLU A 498 19.63 -25.36 19.32
N THR A 499 19.39 -25.29 20.64
CA THR A 499 19.79 -24.16 21.48
C THR A 499 19.26 -22.78 21.03
N ILE A 500 18.20 -22.75 20.22
CA ILE A 500 17.57 -21.49 19.78
C ILE A 500 16.75 -20.88 20.92
N PHE A 501 17.17 -19.71 21.40
CA PHE A 501 16.49 -18.95 22.45
C PHE A 501 15.40 -18.00 21.92
N ASP A 502 15.42 -17.70 20.61
CA ASP A 502 14.47 -16.83 19.91
C ASP A 502 13.49 -17.68 19.08
N THR A 503 12.23 -17.75 19.46
CA THR A 503 11.22 -18.57 18.76
C THR A 503 10.99 -18.14 17.31
N GLY A 504 11.21 -16.86 16.98
CA GLY A 504 11.20 -16.35 15.61
C GLY A 504 12.30 -16.96 14.75
N ASN A 505 13.53 -17.08 15.28
CA ASN A 505 14.66 -17.76 14.65
C ASN A 505 14.34 -19.25 14.45
N ALA A 506 13.76 -19.90 15.46
CA ALA A 506 13.38 -21.32 15.35
C ALA A 506 12.35 -21.55 14.25
N LYS A 507 11.33 -20.68 14.18
CA LYS A 507 10.34 -20.68 13.11
C LYS A 507 10.98 -20.47 11.74
N ALA A 508 11.89 -19.50 11.60
CA ALA A 508 12.60 -19.24 10.35
C ALA A 508 13.48 -20.43 9.93
N ALA A 509 14.17 -21.09 10.86
CA ALA A 509 14.97 -22.28 10.59
C ALA A 509 14.11 -23.46 10.10
N ILE A 510 12.97 -23.72 10.76
CA ILE A 510 12.04 -24.77 10.34
C ILE A 510 11.45 -24.45 8.96
N TYR A 511 11.04 -23.20 8.74
CA TYR A 511 10.53 -22.75 7.44
C TYR A 511 11.56 -22.98 6.33
N ALA A 512 12.83 -22.61 6.58
CA ALA A 512 13.93 -22.80 5.65
C ALA A 512 14.16 -24.29 5.31
N LEU A 513 14.10 -25.17 6.32
CA LEU A 513 14.22 -26.62 6.12
C LEU A 513 13.05 -27.19 5.32
N GLU A 514 11.81 -26.78 5.61
CA GLU A 514 10.64 -27.20 4.84
C GLU A 514 10.75 -26.75 3.38
N ARG A 515 11.14 -25.49 3.14
CA ARG A 515 11.40 -24.96 1.79
C ARG A 515 12.48 -25.78 1.07
N PHE A 516 13.59 -26.04 1.75
CA PHE A 516 14.70 -26.83 1.23
C PHE A 516 14.23 -28.22 0.77
N PHE A 517 13.53 -28.98 1.62
CA PHE A 517 13.05 -30.31 1.25
C PHE A 517 11.96 -30.27 0.16
N GLU A 518 11.08 -29.27 0.15
CA GLU A 518 10.08 -29.11 -0.93
C GLU A 518 10.77 -28.93 -2.30
N GLU A 519 11.86 -28.17 -2.35
CA GLU A 519 12.64 -27.95 -3.56
C GLU A 519 13.43 -29.19 -4.00
N GLN A 520 14.00 -29.96 -3.06
CA GLN A 520 14.66 -31.24 -3.39
C GLN A 520 13.66 -32.24 -3.98
N VAL A 521 12.45 -32.34 -3.44
CA VAL A 521 11.40 -33.21 -4.00
C VAL A 521 11.02 -32.78 -5.42
N LYS A 522 10.95 -31.46 -5.70
CA LYS A 522 10.70 -30.95 -7.06
C LYS A 522 11.85 -31.29 -8.00
N ALA A 523 13.10 -31.17 -7.56
CA ALA A 523 14.28 -31.56 -8.34
C ALA A 523 14.27 -33.07 -8.65
N ASP A 524 13.96 -33.94 -7.68
CA ASP A 524 13.83 -35.38 -7.88
C ASP A 524 12.70 -35.76 -8.85
N VAL A 525 11.58 -35.02 -8.84
CA VAL A 525 10.49 -35.20 -9.82
C VAL A 525 10.94 -34.73 -11.21
N TYR A 526 11.73 -33.66 -11.30
CA TYR A 526 12.35 -33.17 -12.53
C TYR A 526 13.33 -34.19 -13.11
N GLU A 527 14.17 -34.83 -12.28
CA GLU A 527 15.10 -35.89 -12.68
C GLU A 527 14.40 -37.20 -13.10
N LYS A 528 13.14 -37.39 -12.68
CA LYS A 528 12.28 -38.52 -13.10
C LYS A 528 11.51 -38.26 -14.40
N ILE A 529 11.54 -37.03 -14.92
CA ILE A 529 11.06 -36.77 -16.29
C ILE A 529 12.00 -37.54 -17.23
N ASP A 530 11.42 -38.28 -18.17
CA ASP A 530 12.19 -38.98 -19.20
C ASP A 530 13.23 -38.02 -19.80
N LYS A 531 14.52 -38.42 -19.83
CA LYS A 531 15.61 -37.50 -20.17
C LYS A 531 15.44 -36.89 -21.55
N GLU A 532 14.85 -37.63 -22.48
CA GLU A 532 14.55 -37.17 -23.84
C GLU A 532 13.42 -36.13 -23.79
N LEU A 533 12.32 -36.42 -23.08
CA LEU A 533 11.23 -35.45 -22.86
C LEU A 533 11.72 -34.19 -22.16
N LEU A 534 12.54 -34.33 -21.12
CA LEU A 534 13.09 -33.23 -20.36
C LEU A 534 13.95 -32.33 -21.24
N GLU A 535 14.79 -32.90 -22.11
CA GLU A 535 15.58 -32.14 -23.07
C GLU A 535 14.68 -31.32 -24.01
N PHE A 536 13.61 -31.91 -24.56
CA PHE A 536 12.69 -31.17 -25.43
C PHE A 536 11.89 -30.08 -24.68
N VAL A 537 11.50 -30.33 -23.43
CA VAL A 537 10.79 -29.36 -22.58
C VAL A 537 11.73 -28.22 -22.19
N GLU A 538 12.98 -28.51 -21.81
CA GLU A 538 14.01 -27.51 -21.52
C GLU A 538 14.39 -26.71 -22.76
N ASP A 539 14.49 -27.35 -23.93
CA ASP A 539 14.76 -26.65 -25.18
C ASP A 539 13.68 -25.59 -25.46
N VAL A 540 12.41 -25.86 -25.15
CA VAL A 540 11.29 -24.91 -25.32
C VAL A 540 11.29 -23.85 -24.22
N LEU A 541 11.38 -24.26 -22.95
CA LEU A 541 11.31 -23.35 -21.80
C LEU A 541 12.49 -22.40 -21.73
N LEU A 542 13.69 -22.89 -22.05
CA LEU A 542 14.94 -22.14 -21.99
C LEU A 542 15.40 -21.64 -23.37
N ASN A 543 14.58 -21.88 -24.41
CA ASN A 543 14.83 -21.47 -25.79
C ASN A 543 16.23 -21.86 -26.29
N ARG A 544 16.68 -23.09 -26.00
CA ARG A 544 18.04 -23.57 -26.31
C ARG A 544 18.28 -23.83 -27.81
N CYS A 545 17.21 -23.99 -28.60
CA CYS A 545 17.31 -24.11 -30.05
C CYS A 545 16.10 -23.51 -30.78
N GLU A 546 16.31 -23.01 -32.00
CA GLU A 546 15.30 -22.30 -32.79
C GLU A 546 14.10 -23.17 -33.22
N ASN A 547 14.26 -24.50 -33.20
CA ASN A 547 13.21 -25.47 -33.51
C ASN A 547 12.73 -26.24 -32.27
N ALA A 548 13.01 -25.76 -31.06
CA ALA A 548 12.64 -26.41 -29.80
C ALA A 548 11.15 -26.79 -29.76
N THR A 549 10.28 -25.86 -30.16
CA THR A 549 8.83 -26.06 -30.17
C THR A 549 8.41 -27.14 -31.16
N GLU A 550 8.99 -27.20 -32.36
CA GLU A 550 8.67 -28.31 -33.29
C GLU A 550 9.22 -29.64 -32.80
N ARG A 551 10.42 -29.67 -32.22
CA ARG A 551 11.02 -30.89 -31.68
C ARG A 551 10.16 -31.49 -30.56
N LEU A 552 9.66 -30.67 -29.64
CA LEU A 552 8.75 -31.12 -28.59
C LEU A 552 7.40 -31.60 -29.15
N LEU A 553 6.87 -30.95 -30.19
CA LEU A 553 5.61 -31.37 -30.82
C LEU A 553 5.74 -32.66 -31.64
N GLU A 554 6.88 -32.85 -32.33
CA GLU A 554 7.21 -34.09 -33.01
C GLU A 554 7.38 -35.24 -32.01
N TYR A 555 8.10 -35.01 -30.90
CA TYR A 555 8.23 -35.98 -29.83
C TYR A 555 6.88 -36.28 -29.15
N ALA A 556 6.07 -35.26 -28.85
CA ALA A 556 4.72 -35.42 -28.29
C ALA A 556 3.79 -36.26 -29.20
N ALA A 557 3.92 -36.13 -30.52
CA ALA A 557 3.18 -36.95 -31.48
C ALA A 557 3.58 -38.44 -31.45
N THR A 558 4.77 -38.78 -30.97
CA THR A 558 5.19 -40.18 -30.75
C THR A 558 4.63 -40.79 -29.47
N LEU A 559 4.32 -39.97 -28.46
CA LEU A 559 3.84 -40.42 -27.14
C LEU A 559 2.33 -40.72 -27.13
N ASP A 560 1.52 -39.98 -27.88
CA ASP A 560 0.10 -40.30 -28.11
C ASP A 560 -0.28 -40.12 -29.60
N PRO A 561 -0.39 -41.23 -30.36
CA PRO A 561 -0.76 -41.19 -31.78
C PRO A 561 -2.15 -40.61 -32.07
N LYS A 562 -3.00 -40.41 -31.05
CA LYS A 562 -4.34 -39.81 -31.18
C LYS A 562 -4.34 -38.31 -30.97
N SER A 563 -3.30 -37.76 -30.36
CA SER A 563 -3.15 -36.31 -30.18
C SER A 563 -2.70 -35.69 -31.51
N LYS A 564 -3.46 -34.72 -32.02
CA LYS A 564 -3.03 -33.89 -33.16
C LYS A 564 -2.46 -32.59 -32.58
N PRO A 565 -1.13 -32.45 -32.45
CA PRO A 565 -0.56 -31.20 -31.99
C PRO A 565 -1.01 -30.04 -32.90
N THR A 566 -1.44 -28.95 -32.29
CA THR A 566 -1.96 -27.75 -32.97
C THR A 566 -0.86 -27.09 -33.81
N ASP A 567 -1.15 -26.74 -35.07
CA ASP A 567 -0.17 -26.13 -35.99
C ASP A 567 0.50 -24.87 -35.41
N VAL A 568 1.81 -24.93 -35.17
CA VAL A 568 2.61 -23.79 -34.72
C VAL A 568 2.91 -22.87 -35.90
N LYS A 569 2.37 -21.65 -35.85
CA LYS A 569 2.77 -20.55 -36.75
C LYS A 569 4.11 -19.97 -36.28
N ARG A 570 5.22 -20.38 -36.91
CA ARG A 570 6.56 -19.79 -36.71
C ARG A 570 6.57 -18.29 -37.02
N LYS A 571 7.00 -17.46 -36.07
CA LYS A 571 7.28 -16.03 -36.26
C LYS A 571 8.80 -15.80 -36.15
N GLY A 572 9.45 -15.68 -37.31
CA GLY A 572 10.71 -14.93 -37.48
C GLY A 572 12.02 -15.75 -37.40
N GLN A 573 12.80 -15.70 -38.49
CA GLN A 573 14.27 -15.82 -38.45
C GLN A 573 14.84 -14.63 -39.22
N ALA A 574 15.71 -13.87 -38.56
CA ALA A 574 16.55 -12.85 -39.17
C ALA A 574 17.90 -13.49 -39.54
N ALA A 575 18.30 -13.38 -40.81
CA ALA A 575 19.66 -13.72 -41.25
C ALA A 575 20.23 -12.58 -42.10
N GLY A 576 21.46 -12.20 -41.76
CA GLY A 576 22.52 -11.76 -42.67
C GLY A 576 22.21 -10.66 -43.68
N ALA A 577 22.87 -9.51 -43.50
CA ALA A 577 22.97 -8.46 -44.51
C ALA A 577 23.50 -9.01 -45.86
N ALA A 578 22.61 -9.21 -46.82
CA ALA A 578 22.81 -9.00 -48.25
C ALA A 578 21.45 -8.96 -48.96
N ALA A 579 21.25 -7.94 -49.80
CA ALA A 579 19.98 -7.50 -50.38
C ALA A 579 19.13 -8.60 -51.07
N GLY A 580 17.82 -8.59 -50.79
CA GLY A 580 16.79 -9.28 -51.59
C GLY A 580 15.55 -9.70 -50.80
N GLY A 581 14.53 -8.84 -50.69
CA GLY A 581 13.45 -8.94 -49.69
C GLY A 581 12.33 -9.98 -49.89
N LYS A 582 11.63 -10.25 -48.79
CA LYS A 582 10.17 -10.54 -48.69
C LYS A 582 9.65 -10.22 -47.27
N LYS A 583 8.48 -9.58 -47.21
CA LYS A 583 7.89 -8.79 -46.10
C LYS A 583 7.34 -9.64 -44.92
N GLN A 584 7.54 -9.14 -43.70
CA GLN A 584 6.85 -9.53 -42.47
C GLN A 584 5.37 -9.13 -42.59
N ALA A 585 4.42 -10.04 -42.31
CA ALA A 585 2.99 -9.71 -42.28
C ALA A 585 2.76 -8.68 -41.18
N SER A 586 2.36 -7.49 -41.60
CA SER A 586 2.24 -6.29 -40.78
C SER A 586 0.89 -6.32 -40.07
N TRP A 587 0.74 -5.72 -38.88
CA TRP A 587 -0.59 -5.45 -38.30
C TRP A 587 -1.50 -4.70 -39.29
N ARG A 588 -0.89 -4.02 -40.27
CA ARG A 588 -1.55 -3.43 -41.43
C ARG A 588 -2.33 -4.41 -42.32
N ASP A 589 -2.06 -5.71 -42.23
CA ASP A 589 -2.71 -6.76 -43.02
C ASP A 589 -3.98 -7.33 -42.34
N GLU A 590 -4.31 -6.87 -41.12
CA GLU A 590 -5.53 -7.26 -40.39
C GLU A 590 -6.78 -6.46 -40.84
N SER A 591 -7.97 -6.81 -40.32
CA SER A 591 -9.20 -6.07 -40.61
C SER A 591 -9.13 -4.64 -40.06
N VAL A 592 -9.86 -3.70 -40.66
CA VAL A 592 -9.84 -2.29 -40.26
C VAL A 592 -10.20 -2.10 -38.79
N GLU A 593 -11.12 -2.91 -38.25
CA GLU A 593 -11.49 -2.91 -36.83
C GLU A 593 -10.29 -3.30 -35.94
N LYS A 594 -9.59 -4.39 -36.29
CA LYS A 594 -8.41 -4.85 -35.56
C LYS A 594 -7.23 -3.91 -35.70
N ARG A 595 -7.11 -3.20 -36.82
CA ARG A 595 -6.11 -2.14 -37.00
C ARG A 595 -6.41 -0.93 -36.12
N LEU A 596 -7.67 -0.47 -36.05
CA LEU A 596 -8.08 0.61 -35.16
C LEU A 596 -7.91 0.24 -33.68
N GLU A 597 -8.30 -0.96 -33.28
CA GLU A 597 -8.09 -1.50 -31.93
C GLU A 597 -6.60 -1.55 -31.58
N TYR A 598 -5.76 -2.12 -32.46
CA TYR A 598 -4.32 -2.18 -32.26
C TYR A 598 -3.67 -0.79 -32.19
N ALA A 599 -4.10 0.14 -33.06
CA ALA A 599 -3.63 1.51 -33.08
C ALA A 599 -3.97 2.25 -31.78
N LEU A 600 -5.18 2.05 -31.24
CA LEU A 600 -5.59 2.60 -29.95
C LEU A 600 -4.75 2.03 -28.81
N ILE A 601 -4.67 0.71 -28.67
CA ILE A 601 -3.92 0.04 -27.59
C ILE A 601 -2.44 0.41 -27.60
N LYS A 602 -1.83 0.55 -28.80
CA LYS A 602 -0.41 0.88 -28.95
C LYS A 602 -0.15 2.39 -29.03
N GLY A 603 -1.17 3.24 -29.08
CA GLY A 603 -1.03 4.69 -29.22
C GLY A 603 -0.41 5.14 -30.56
N ILE A 604 -0.69 4.41 -31.65
CA ILE A 604 -0.17 4.67 -33.00
C ILE A 604 -1.15 5.55 -33.78
N ASP A 605 -0.76 6.78 -34.10
CA ASP A 605 -1.62 7.76 -34.79
C ASP A 605 -1.30 7.92 -36.29
N GLU A 606 -0.20 7.35 -36.77
CA GLU A 606 0.28 7.49 -38.16
C GLU A 606 -0.76 7.04 -39.21
N PHE A 607 -1.47 5.95 -38.95
CA PHE A 607 -2.42 5.33 -39.89
C PHE A 607 -3.89 5.54 -39.52
N VAL A 608 -4.17 6.17 -38.37
CA VAL A 608 -5.51 6.17 -37.77
C VAL A 608 -6.54 6.86 -38.67
N VAL A 609 -6.17 7.94 -39.35
CA VAL A 609 -7.08 8.67 -40.26
C VAL A 609 -7.48 7.79 -41.44
N ALA A 610 -6.52 7.08 -42.04
CA ALA A 610 -6.77 6.20 -43.17
C ALA A 610 -7.62 4.99 -42.77
N ASP A 611 -7.34 4.37 -41.62
CA ASP A 611 -8.14 3.26 -41.11
C ASP A 611 -9.55 3.71 -40.71
N THR A 612 -9.69 4.90 -40.13
CA THR A 612 -11.00 5.45 -39.76
C THR A 612 -11.85 5.72 -41.00
N GLU A 613 -11.25 6.23 -42.08
CA GLU A 613 -11.94 6.43 -43.36
C GLU A 613 -12.33 5.11 -44.02
N GLU A 614 -11.47 4.09 -43.95
CA GLU A 614 -11.80 2.75 -44.43
C GLU A 614 -12.95 2.14 -43.62
N ALA A 615 -12.94 2.27 -42.30
CA ALA A 615 -14.04 1.82 -41.44
C ALA A 615 -15.35 2.54 -41.79
N ARG A 616 -15.30 3.86 -42.00
CA ARG A 616 -16.47 4.66 -42.41
C ARG A 616 -17.03 4.25 -43.78
N SER A 617 -16.17 3.87 -44.72
CA SER A 617 -16.56 3.58 -46.12
C SER A 617 -16.77 2.10 -46.44
N CYS A 618 -16.43 1.18 -45.52
CA CYS A 618 -16.53 -0.27 -45.75
C CYS A 618 -17.97 -0.82 -45.82
N GLY A 619 -18.99 0.00 -45.52
CA GLY A 619 -20.40 -0.37 -45.55
C GLY A 619 -20.89 -1.20 -44.34
N ARG A 620 -20.01 -1.55 -43.39
CA ARG A 620 -20.39 -2.23 -42.13
C ARG A 620 -20.96 -1.29 -41.08
N TYR A 621 -20.56 -0.02 -41.13
CA TYR A 621 -20.97 1.04 -40.21
C TYR A 621 -21.86 2.02 -40.98
N PRO A 622 -23.20 1.90 -40.85
CA PRO A 622 -24.14 2.68 -41.67
C PRO A 622 -24.03 4.18 -41.47
N LYS A 623 -23.61 4.61 -40.27
CA LYS A 623 -23.40 6.01 -39.90
C LYS A 623 -21.96 6.24 -39.47
N PRO A 624 -21.36 7.41 -39.75
CA PRO A 624 -20.07 7.82 -39.18
C PRO A 624 -19.98 7.64 -37.66
N LEU A 625 -21.09 7.89 -36.93
CA LEU A 625 -21.16 7.68 -35.48
C LEU A 625 -20.91 6.22 -35.08
N ASN A 626 -21.33 5.24 -35.90
CA ASN A 626 -21.15 3.82 -35.58
C ASN A 626 -19.68 3.37 -35.66
N VAL A 627 -18.80 4.14 -36.33
CA VAL A 627 -17.34 3.90 -36.28
C VAL A 627 -16.78 4.29 -34.90
N ILE A 628 -17.37 5.32 -34.27
CA ILE A 628 -17.03 5.72 -32.91
C ILE A 628 -17.56 4.65 -31.94
N GLU A 629 -18.86 4.39 -31.97
CA GLU A 629 -19.54 3.45 -31.05
C GLU A 629 -19.09 1.99 -31.18
N GLY A 630 -18.55 1.61 -32.34
CA GLY A 630 -18.02 0.27 -32.60
C GLY A 630 -16.51 0.19 -32.38
N PRO A 631 -15.70 0.11 -33.44
CA PRO A 631 -14.29 -0.29 -33.36
C PRO A 631 -13.43 0.65 -32.51
N LEU A 632 -13.76 1.95 -32.45
CA LEU A 632 -13.03 2.90 -31.63
C LEU A 632 -13.36 2.72 -30.13
N MET A 633 -14.65 2.63 -29.76
CA MET A 633 -15.06 2.37 -28.38
C MET A 633 -14.65 0.98 -27.90
N ASP A 634 -14.72 -0.05 -28.74
CA ASP A 634 -14.23 -1.39 -28.43
C ASP A 634 -12.73 -1.37 -28.08
N GLY A 635 -11.92 -0.64 -28.86
CA GLY A 635 -10.51 -0.42 -28.56
C GLY A 635 -10.28 0.33 -27.24
N MET A 636 -11.11 1.34 -26.95
CA MET A 636 -11.02 2.10 -25.70
C MET A 636 -11.48 1.29 -24.47
N ASN A 637 -12.44 0.39 -24.61
CA ASN A 637 -12.84 -0.54 -23.57
C ASN A 637 -11.68 -1.47 -23.20
N VAL A 638 -10.96 -2.00 -24.19
CA VAL A 638 -9.75 -2.81 -23.94
C VAL A 638 -8.66 -2.00 -23.24
N VAL A 639 -8.47 -0.73 -23.61
CA VAL A 639 -7.55 0.18 -22.90
C VAL A 639 -7.98 0.37 -21.44
N GLY A 640 -9.28 0.55 -21.19
CA GLY A 640 -9.86 0.65 -19.85
C GLY A 640 -9.63 -0.62 -19.02
N ASP A 641 -9.90 -1.80 -19.59
CA ASP A 641 -9.69 -3.09 -18.93
C ASP A 641 -8.22 -3.33 -18.58
N LEU A 642 -7.30 -3.01 -19.51
CA LEU A 642 -5.86 -3.14 -19.28
C LEU A 642 -5.36 -2.16 -18.22
N PHE A 643 -5.90 -0.95 -18.19
CA PHE A 643 -5.59 0.05 -17.16
C PHE A 643 -6.11 -0.39 -15.79
N GLY A 644 -7.36 -0.85 -15.70
CA GLY A 644 -7.96 -1.40 -14.47
C GLY A 644 -7.24 -2.64 -13.95
N ALA A 645 -6.71 -3.48 -14.84
CA ALA A 645 -5.92 -4.66 -14.49
C ALA A 645 -4.44 -4.35 -14.16
N GLY A 646 -4.01 -3.08 -14.22
CA GLY A 646 -2.62 -2.67 -13.97
C GLY A 646 -1.61 -3.16 -15.02
N LYS A 647 -2.08 -3.52 -16.22
CA LYS A 647 -1.25 -3.95 -17.37
C LYS A 647 -0.93 -2.80 -18.33
N MET A 648 -1.64 -1.69 -18.19
CA MET A 648 -1.43 -0.45 -18.93
C MET A 648 -1.40 0.70 -17.93
N PHE A 649 -0.60 1.72 -18.21
CA PHE A 649 -0.38 2.85 -17.31
C PHE A 649 -0.77 4.16 -17.96
N LEU A 650 -0.87 5.21 -17.14
CA LEU A 650 -1.37 6.51 -17.55
C LEU A 650 -0.67 7.09 -18.81
N PRO A 651 0.66 7.00 -19.00
CA PRO A 651 1.31 7.46 -20.23
C PRO A 651 0.74 6.81 -21.51
N GLN A 652 0.42 5.52 -21.43
CA GLN A 652 -0.10 4.76 -22.57
C GLN A 652 -1.58 5.08 -22.80
N VAL A 653 -2.37 5.26 -21.73
CA VAL A 653 -3.79 5.67 -21.82
C VAL A 653 -3.91 7.03 -22.51
N ILE A 654 -3.05 7.99 -22.17
CA ILE A 654 -3.04 9.32 -22.82
C ILE A 654 -2.67 9.21 -24.31
N LYS A 655 -1.71 8.36 -24.67
CA LYS A 655 -1.38 8.09 -26.09
C LYS A 655 -2.54 7.44 -26.84
N SER A 656 -3.31 6.56 -26.18
CA SER A 656 -4.52 5.95 -26.76
C SER A 656 -5.60 7.01 -27.02
N ALA A 657 -5.79 7.92 -26.05
CA ALA A 657 -6.70 9.06 -26.19
C ALA A 657 -6.36 9.96 -27.38
N ARG A 658 -5.07 10.18 -27.65
CA ARG A 658 -4.61 10.94 -28.83
C ARG A 658 -5.05 10.28 -30.14
N VAL A 659 -4.88 8.96 -30.25
CA VAL A 659 -5.33 8.18 -31.41
C VAL A 659 -6.84 8.31 -31.58
N MET A 660 -7.60 8.19 -30.47
CA MET A 660 -9.05 8.36 -30.44
C MET A 660 -9.49 9.75 -30.92
N LYS A 661 -8.91 10.83 -30.37
CA LYS A 661 -9.21 12.20 -30.78
C LYS A 661 -8.95 12.45 -32.26
N ARG A 662 -7.84 11.92 -32.79
CA ARG A 662 -7.50 12.07 -34.21
C ARG A 662 -8.47 11.31 -35.12
N ALA A 663 -8.91 10.12 -34.72
CA ALA A 663 -9.95 9.36 -35.41
C ALA A 663 -11.30 10.10 -35.41
N VAL A 664 -11.76 10.56 -34.24
CA VAL A 664 -13.01 11.31 -34.10
C VAL A 664 -12.95 12.63 -34.87
N GLY A 665 -11.82 13.35 -34.80
CA GLY A 665 -11.61 14.61 -35.54
C GLY A 665 -11.78 14.44 -37.05
N HIS A 666 -11.37 13.29 -37.61
CA HIS A 666 -11.64 12.95 -39.01
C HIS A 666 -13.13 12.70 -39.29
N LEU A 667 -13.87 12.13 -38.34
CA LEU A 667 -15.29 11.82 -38.49
C LEU A 667 -16.22 13.03 -38.30
N ILE A 668 -15.81 14.07 -37.56
CA ILE A 668 -16.65 15.26 -37.25
C ILE A 668 -17.33 15.85 -38.50
N PRO A 669 -16.63 16.17 -39.62
CA PRO A 669 -17.28 16.77 -40.78
C PRO A 669 -18.37 15.88 -41.40
N PHE A 670 -18.22 14.55 -41.29
CA PHE A 670 -19.21 13.59 -41.80
C PHE A 670 -20.40 13.43 -40.86
N ILE A 671 -20.17 13.49 -39.54
CA ILE A 671 -21.23 13.47 -38.52
C ILE A 671 -22.07 14.76 -38.62
N GLU A 672 -21.44 15.92 -38.79
CA GLU A 672 -22.13 17.20 -38.94
C GLU A 672 -23.00 17.24 -40.22
N GLU A 673 -22.49 16.73 -41.34
CA GLU A 673 -23.26 16.65 -42.58
C GLU A 673 -24.43 15.66 -42.48
N GLU A 674 -24.25 14.53 -41.79
CA GLU A 674 -25.34 13.57 -41.53
C GLU A 674 -26.40 14.13 -40.57
N LYS A 675 -26.00 14.83 -39.50
CA LYS A 675 -26.92 15.52 -38.58
C LYS A 675 -27.71 16.61 -39.31
N ARG A 676 -27.06 17.36 -40.21
CA ARG A 676 -27.71 18.36 -41.08
C ARG A 676 -28.74 17.75 -42.02
N LEU A 677 -28.51 16.53 -42.52
CA LEU A 677 -29.41 15.81 -43.43
C LEU A 677 -30.54 15.06 -42.70
N SER A 678 -30.32 14.61 -41.46
CA SER A 678 -31.25 13.77 -40.68
C SER A 678 -32.12 14.52 -39.67
N GLY A 679 -31.78 15.77 -39.33
CA GLY A 679 -32.55 16.58 -38.38
C GLY A 679 -32.49 16.11 -36.92
N SER A 680 -31.60 15.18 -36.58
CA SER A 680 -31.44 14.64 -35.23
C SER A 680 -30.56 15.54 -34.34
N THR A 681 -31.00 15.80 -33.10
CA THR A 681 -30.32 16.69 -32.13
C THR A 681 -29.73 15.97 -30.90
N ALA A 682 -29.70 14.63 -30.86
CA ALA A 682 -29.14 13.89 -29.74
C ALA A 682 -27.60 13.75 -29.87
N ASP A 683 -26.86 14.14 -28.82
CA ASP A 683 -25.44 13.80 -28.65
C ASP A 683 -25.37 12.52 -27.80
N ASP A 684 -25.14 11.37 -28.43
CA ASP A 684 -24.96 10.09 -27.74
C ASP A 684 -23.57 10.05 -27.04
N ASN A 685 -23.51 10.46 -25.77
CA ASN A 685 -22.34 10.38 -24.90
C ASN A 685 -22.73 9.81 -23.52
N ALA A 686 -21.76 9.34 -22.73
CA ALA A 686 -21.99 8.74 -21.40
C ALA A 686 -22.40 9.77 -20.33
N GLY A 687 -22.26 11.06 -20.61
CA GLY A 687 -22.55 12.18 -19.72
C GLY A 687 -21.65 13.38 -20.01
N VAL A 688 -22.16 14.58 -19.74
CA VAL A 688 -21.45 15.85 -19.92
C VAL A 688 -20.86 16.30 -18.58
N ILE A 689 -19.54 16.53 -18.54
CA ILE A 689 -18.83 16.93 -17.32
C ILE A 689 -18.17 18.29 -17.53
N ILE A 690 -18.50 19.28 -16.69
CA ILE A 690 -17.73 20.52 -16.60
C ILE A 690 -16.52 20.28 -15.71
N MET A 691 -15.32 20.62 -16.19
CA MET A 691 -14.09 20.59 -15.39
C MET A 691 -13.52 22.00 -15.29
N ALA A 692 -13.18 22.43 -14.07
CA ALA A 692 -12.64 23.77 -13.82
C ALA A 692 -11.55 23.75 -12.76
N THR A 693 -10.46 24.47 -12.99
CA THR A 693 -9.58 24.89 -11.89
C THR A 693 -10.17 26.18 -11.30
N VAL A 694 -10.44 26.15 -10.00
CA VAL A 694 -11.22 27.20 -9.32
C VAL A 694 -10.53 28.57 -9.35
N LYS A 695 -11.30 29.62 -9.05
CA LYS A 695 -10.84 31.01 -9.06
C LYS A 695 -9.52 31.18 -8.29
N GLY A 696 -8.61 31.94 -8.88
CA GLY A 696 -7.30 32.22 -8.29
C GLY A 696 -6.30 31.07 -8.38
N ASP A 697 -6.67 29.86 -8.77
CA ASP A 697 -5.72 28.76 -8.96
C ASP A 697 -5.37 28.60 -10.45
N VAL A 698 -4.09 28.35 -10.72
CA VAL A 698 -3.50 28.33 -12.06
C VAL A 698 -3.06 26.94 -12.49
N HIS A 699 -3.05 25.96 -11.58
CA HIS A 699 -2.51 24.64 -11.86
C HIS A 699 -3.59 23.70 -12.38
N ASP A 700 -3.30 23.00 -13.48
CA ASP A 700 -4.27 22.15 -14.16
C ASP A 700 -3.72 20.81 -14.66
N ILE A 701 -2.46 20.46 -14.43
CA ILE A 701 -1.88 19.16 -14.82
C ILE A 701 -2.81 18.00 -14.40
N GLY A 702 -3.20 17.95 -13.12
CA GLY A 702 -4.11 16.92 -12.60
C GLY A 702 -5.51 16.95 -13.23
N LYS A 703 -6.07 18.15 -13.45
CA LYS A 703 -7.37 18.34 -14.14
C LYS A 703 -7.30 17.80 -15.56
N ASN A 704 -6.23 18.11 -16.29
CA ASN A 704 -6.04 17.73 -17.68
C ASN A 704 -5.94 16.21 -17.81
N ILE A 705 -5.24 15.55 -16.88
CA ILE A 705 -5.20 14.08 -16.79
C ILE A 705 -6.60 13.50 -16.56
N VAL A 706 -7.36 14.01 -15.59
CA VAL A 706 -8.74 13.56 -15.31
C VAL A 706 -9.64 13.74 -16.53
N GLY A 707 -9.55 14.88 -17.21
CA GLY A 707 -10.33 15.17 -18.40
C GLY A 707 -10.04 14.21 -19.56
N VAL A 708 -8.78 13.87 -19.77
CA VAL A 708 -8.39 12.86 -20.78
C VAL A 708 -8.94 11.49 -20.41
N VAL A 709 -8.79 11.04 -19.16
CA VAL A 709 -9.25 9.73 -18.71
C VAL A 709 -10.78 9.59 -18.76
N LEU A 710 -11.53 10.64 -18.41
CA LEU A 710 -12.98 10.68 -18.57
C LEU A 710 -13.38 10.66 -20.05
N GLY A 711 -12.69 11.44 -20.89
CA GLY A 711 -12.90 11.41 -22.35
C GLY A 711 -12.64 10.03 -22.98
N CYS A 712 -11.68 9.27 -22.45
CA CYS A 712 -11.45 7.87 -22.85
C CYS A 712 -12.64 6.94 -22.57
N ASN A 713 -13.53 7.32 -21.64
CA ASN A 713 -14.68 6.54 -21.21
C ASN A 713 -16.00 7.13 -21.74
N ASN A 714 -15.96 7.79 -22.91
CA ASN A 714 -17.11 8.35 -23.61
C ASN A 714 -17.85 9.49 -22.88
N PHE A 715 -17.21 10.14 -21.89
CA PHE A 715 -17.75 11.36 -21.29
C PHE A 715 -17.39 12.59 -22.15
N LYS A 716 -18.34 13.51 -22.31
CA LYS A 716 -18.07 14.81 -22.94
C LYS A 716 -17.53 15.77 -21.88
N VAL A 717 -16.20 15.93 -21.85
CA VAL A 717 -15.54 16.83 -20.89
C VAL A 717 -15.41 18.22 -21.47
N ILE A 718 -15.93 19.22 -20.77
CA ILE A 718 -15.81 20.64 -21.10
C ILE A 718 -14.95 21.32 -20.05
N ASP A 719 -13.72 21.62 -20.45
CA ASP A 719 -12.75 22.30 -19.61
C ASP A 719 -12.92 23.82 -19.70
N THR A 720 -13.31 24.47 -18.60
CA THR A 720 -13.47 25.93 -18.57
C THR A 720 -12.16 26.67 -18.36
N GLY A 721 -11.05 25.94 -18.13
CA GLY A 721 -9.70 26.46 -17.93
C GLY A 721 -9.35 26.68 -16.46
N VAL A 722 -8.40 27.58 -16.23
CA VAL A 722 -7.88 27.95 -14.91
C VAL A 722 -8.39 29.30 -14.44
N MET A 723 -8.26 29.58 -13.14
CA MET A 723 -8.76 30.79 -12.49
C MET A 723 -10.25 31.05 -12.77
N CYS A 724 -11.06 29.99 -12.83
CA CYS A 724 -12.45 30.12 -13.23
C CYS A 724 -13.32 30.67 -12.09
N PRO A 725 -13.97 31.84 -12.25
CA PRO A 725 -14.94 32.32 -11.27
C PRO A 725 -16.16 31.40 -11.25
N TRP A 726 -16.82 31.28 -10.09
CA TRP A 726 -17.95 30.38 -9.91
C TRP A 726 -19.08 30.67 -10.91
N GLU A 727 -19.28 31.93 -11.30
CA GLU A 727 -20.27 32.32 -12.31
C GLU A 727 -20.01 31.59 -13.62
N LYS A 728 -18.76 31.62 -14.12
CA LYS A 728 -18.36 30.97 -15.37
C LYS A 728 -18.57 29.46 -15.31
N ILE A 729 -18.26 28.84 -14.17
CA ILE A 729 -18.41 27.38 -13.97
C ILE A 729 -19.88 27.00 -14.04
N LEU A 730 -20.73 27.70 -13.28
CA LEU A 730 -22.16 27.39 -13.20
C LEU A 730 -22.92 27.78 -14.48
N ASP A 731 -22.52 28.88 -15.14
CA ASP A 731 -23.09 29.29 -16.43
C ASP A 731 -22.74 28.27 -17.50
N ALA A 732 -21.49 27.78 -17.56
CA ALA A 732 -21.08 26.71 -18.46
C ALA A 732 -21.85 25.40 -18.21
N ALA A 733 -22.08 25.05 -16.93
CA ALA A 733 -22.87 23.87 -16.58
C ALA A 733 -24.32 23.94 -17.10
N VAL A 734 -24.93 25.13 -17.03
CA VAL A 734 -26.28 25.37 -17.56
C VAL A 734 -26.29 25.42 -19.10
N GLU A 735 -25.36 26.15 -19.70
CA GLU A 735 -25.23 26.31 -21.16
C GLU A 735 -25.06 24.95 -21.85
N HIS A 736 -24.19 24.11 -21.30
CA HIS A 736 -23.85 22.82 -21.89
C HIS A 736 -24.69 21.66 -21.36
N LYS A 737 -25.68 21.92 -20.50
CA LYS A 737 -26.54 20.91 -19.87
C LYS A 737 -25.71 19.79 -19.22
N ALA A 738 -24.78 20.19 -18.36
CA ALA A 738 -23.89 19.27 -17.70
C ALA A 738 -24.62 18.32 -16.76
N ASP A 739 -24.12 17.08 -16.68
CA ASP A 739 -24.58 16.07 -15.74
C ASP A 739 -23.74 16.09 -14.45
N ILE A 740 -22.46 16.48 -14.52
CA ILE A 740 -21.54 16.57 -13.37
C ILE A 740 -20.69 17.84 -13.46
N ILE A 741 -20.37 18.45 -12.31
CA ILE A 741 -19.37 19.52 -12.18
C ILE A 741 -18.16 18.99 -11.41
N GLY A 742 -16.95 19.13 -11.94
CA GLY A 742 -15.69 18.78 -11.29
C GLY A 742 -14.80 19.99 -11.04
N LEU A 743 -14.32 20.12 -9.80
CA LEU A 743 -13.46 21.23 -9.36
C LEU A 743 -12.05 20.73 -9.03
N SER A 744 -11.04 21.47 -9.47
CA SER A 744 -9.62 21.23 -9.20
C SER A 744 -8.99 22.38 -8.42
N GLY A 745 -8.12 22.07 -7.46
CA GLY A 745 -7.33 23.05 -6.70
C GLY A 745 -6.01 22.49 -6.17
N LEU A 746 -4.94 23.29 -6.24
CA LEU A 746 -3.60 22.99 -5.75
C LEU A 746 -3.26 23.73 -4.45
N ILE A 747 -3.74 24.97 -4.27
CA ILE A 747 -3.38 25.80 -3.11
C ILE A 747 -4.51 25.86 -2.06
N THR A 748 -4.19 26.25 -0.82
CA THR A 748 -5.18 26.26 0.27
C THR A 748 -6.32 27.28 0.06
N PRO A 749 -6.12 28.47 -0.55
CA PRO A 749 -7.23 29.37 -0.88
C PRO A 749 -8.28 28.75 -1.82
N SER A 750 -7.87 27.79 -2.66
CA SER A 750 -8.76 27.09 -3.61
C SER A 750 -9.87 26.31 -2.90
N LEU A 751 -9.63 25.86 -1.66
CA LEU A 751 -10.62 25.16 -0.85
C LEU A 751 -11.83 26.03 -0.53
N ASP A 752 -11.62 27.32 -0.24
CA ASP A 752 -12.70 28.26 0.04
C ASP A 752 -13.51 28.60 -1.22
N GLU A 753 -12.86 28.63 -2.38
CA GLU A 753 -13.55 28.79 -3.66
C GLU A 753 -14.43 27.57 -3.97
N MET A 754 -13.98 26.35 -3.67
CA MET A 754 -14.82 25.14 -3.81
C MET A 754 -16.05 25.17 -2.89
N VAL A 755 -15.89 25.62 -1.63
CA VAL A 755 -17.01 25.87 -0.71
C VAL A 755 -17.96 26.91 -1.29
N THR A 756 -17.44 27.98 -1.91
CA THR A 756 -18.24 29.03 -2.54
C THR A 756 -19.03 28.48 -3.72
N VAL A 757 -18.42 27.67 -4.60
CA VAL A 757 -19.12 27.01 -5.71
C VAL A 757 -20.26 26.14 -5.18
N ALA A 758 -20.02 25.30 -4.17
CA ALA A 758 -21.06 24.46 -3.55
C ALA A 758 -22.25 25.29 -3.01
N LYS A 759 -21.97 26.37 -2.26
CA LYS A 759 -23.01 27.31 -1.80
C LYS A 759 -23.80 27.92 -2.95
N LYS A 760 -23.10 28.36 -4.01
CA LYS A 760 -23.73 28.98 -5.19
C LYS A 760 -24.50 27.98 -6.04
N MET A 761 -24.12 26.71 -6.06
CA MET A 761 -24.93 25.64 -6.65
C MET A 761 -26.25 25.46 -5.90
N GLU A 762 -26.23 25.49 -4.56
CA GLU A 762 -27.46 25.44 -3.74
C GLU A 762 -28.35 26.67 -3.98
N GLU A 763 -27.78 27.88 -3.96
CA GLU A 763 -28.52 29.13 -4.22
C GLU A 763 -29.17 29.16 -5.61
N ARG A 764 -28.51 28.57 -6.63
CA ARG A 764 -29.06 28.44 -8.00
C ARG A 764 -30.02 27.25 -8.16
N GLY A 765 -30.22 26.44 -7.12
CA GLY A 765 -31.10 25.27 -7.15
C GLY A 765 -30.60 24.14 -8.05
N LEU A 766 -29.30 24.10 -8.38
CA LEU A 766 -28.71 22.99 -9.13
C LEU A 766 -28.75 21.72 -8.30
N LYS A 767 -28.94 20.55 -8.90
CA LYS A 767 -28.94 19.22 -8.22
C LYS A 767 -27.93 18.23 -8.83
N LEU A 768 -27.00 18.74 -9.63
CA LEU A 768 -25.94 17.97 -10.28
C LEU A 768 -24.91 17.48 -9.24
N PRO A 769 -24.37 16.27 -9.37
CA PRO A 769 -23.21 15.85 -8.58
C PRO A 769 -22.02 16.81 -8.73
N LEU A 770 -21.33 17.06 -7.61
CA LEU A 770 -20.13 17.88 -7.50
C LEU A 770 -18.93 16.99 -7.14
N LEU A 771 -17.96 16.87 -8.05
CA LEU A 771 -16.69 16.19 -7.83
C LEU A 771 -15.63 17.18 -7.33
N ILE A 772 -14.93 16.81 -6.26
CA ILE A 772 -13.86 17.61 -5.64
C ILE A 772 -12.53 16.87 -5.77
N GLY A 773 -11.50 17.51 -6.34
CA GLY A 773 -10.16 16.95 -6.46
C GLY A 773 -9.05 18.01 -6.50
N GLY A 774 -7.79 17.54 -6.51
CA GLY A 774 -6.58 18.38 -6.51
C GLY A 774 -5.76 18.27 -5.21
N ALA A 775 -4.51 18.75 -5.21
CA ALA A 775 -3.51 18.39 -4.20
C ALA A 775 -3.87 18.84 -2.76
N THR A 776 -4.54 19.97 -2.59
CA THR A 776 -4.96 20.46 -1.26
C THR A 776 -6.30 19.89 -0.81
N THR A 777 -7.03 19.23 -1.70
CA THR A 777 -8.33 18.64 -1.37
C THR A 777 -8.16 17.32 -0.61
N SER A 778 -9.09 17.04 0.28
CA SER A 778 -9.13 15.79 1.03
C SER A 778 -10.56 15.38 1.31
N LYS A 779 -10.77 14.08 1.49
CA LYS A 779 -12.06 13.52 1.89
C LYS A 779 -12.61 14.20 3.15
N MET A 780 -11.74 14.44 4.14
CA MET A 780 -12.08 15.12 5.38
C MET A 780 -12.54 16.57 5.15
N HIS A 781 -11.79 17.35 4.38
CA HIS A 781 -12.20 18.73 4.06
C HIS A 781 -13.53 18.76 3.31
N THR A 782 -13.73 17.86 2.34
CA THR A 782 -14.98 17.75 1.58
C THR A 782 -16.16 17.43 2.49
N ALA A 783 -16.03 16.42 3.35
CA ALA A 783 -17.05 16.02 4.31
C ALA A 783 -17.39 17.14 5.30
N VAL A 784 -16.40 17.85 5.84
CA VAL A 784 -16.61 18.84 6.90
C VAL A 784 -17.07 20.20 6.37
N LYS A 785 -16.55 20.65 5.21
CA LYS A 785 -16.71 22.06 4.78
C LYS A 785 -17.43 22.26 3.46
N ILE A 786 -17.41 21.29 2.54
CA ILE A 786 -18.01 21.44 1.20
C ILE A 786 -19.40 20.80 1.15
N GLU A 787 -19.52 19.51 1.49
CA GLU A 787 -20.78 18.76 1.42
C GLU A 787 -21.92 19.41 2.22
N PRO A 788 -21.70 19.96 3.44
CA PRO A 788 -22.79 20.62 4.19
C PRO A 788 -23.37 21.87 3.52
N GLN A 789 -22.68 22.42 2.52
CA GLN A 789 -23.12 23.62 1.81
C GLN A 789 -24.02 23.33 0.61
N TYR A 790 -24.17 22.06 0.24
CA TYR A 790 -24.87 21.66 -0.96
C TYR A 790 -25.67 20.37 -0.75
N SER A 791 -26.96 20.41 -1.05
CA SER A 791 -27.88 19.28 -0.84
C SER A 791 -27.83 18.23 -1.95
N GLY A 792 -27.16 18.50 -3.07
CA GLY A 792 -26.86 17.50 -4.08
C GLY A 792 -25.68 16.59 -3.68
N PRO A 793 -25.36 15.56 -4.48
CA PRO A 793 -24.22 14.69 -4.20
C PRO A 793 -22.89 15.46 -4.27
N VAL A 794 -22.05 15.34 -3.25
CA VAL A 794 -20.67 15.86 -3.25
C VAL A 794 -19.72 14.69 -3.02
N VAL A 795 -18.77 14.47 -3.92
CA VAL A 795 -17.86 13.33 -3.84
C VAL A 795 -16.41 13.79 -4.02
N TYR A 796 -15.57 13.50 -3.03
CA TYR A 796 -14.13 13.62 -3.15
C TYR A 796 -13.56 12.49 -4.02
N VAL A 797 -12.76 12.84 -5.02
CA VAL A 797 -12.09 11.90 -5.91
C VAL A 797 -10.58 12.08 -5.78
N LEU A 798 -9.89 11.02 -5.38
CA LEU A 798 -8.46 11.05 -5.07
C LEU A 798 -7.59 11.26 -6.32
N ASP A 799 -7.90 10.57 -7.41
CA ASP A 799 -7.09 10.55 -8.62
C ASP A 799 -7.93 10.23 -9.88
N ALA A 800 -7.30 10.35 -11.05
CA ALA A 800 -7.96 10.12 -12.34
C ALA A 800 -8.43 8.68 -12.59
N SER A 801 -7.84 7.67 -11.94
CA SER A 801 -8.30 6.29 -12.10
C SER A 801 -9.67 6.08 -11.42
N ARG A 802 -9.92 6.83 -10.33
CA ARG A 802 -11.16 6.76 -9.56
C ARG A 802 -12.26 7.66 -10.11
N SER A 803 -11.95 8.65 -10.95
CA SER A 803 -12.97 9.56 -11.50
C SER A 803 -13.97 8.85 -12.39
N VAL A 804 -13.53 7.84 -13.16
CA VAL A 804 -14.38 7.07 -14.08
C VAL A 804 -15.45 6.25 -13.36
N PRO A 805 -15.12 5.33 -12.43
CA PRO A 805 -16.14 4.54 -11.74
C PRO A 805 -17.08 5.43 -10.93
N VAL A 806 -16.57 6.50 -10.31
CA VAL A 806 -17.42 7.46 -9.57
C VAL A 806 -18.41 8.16 -10.51
N ALA A 807 -17.95 8.66 -11.67
CA ALA A 807 -18.83 9.30 -12.63
C ALA A 807 -19.89 8.32 -13.19
N GLN A 808 -19.50 7.06 -13.45
CA GLN A 808 -20.43 6.01 -13.90
C GLN A 808 -21.48 5.69 -12.84
N SER A 809 -21.09 5.48 -11.58
CA SER A 809 -22.03 5.21 -10.48
C SER A 809 -22.98 6.39 -10.23
N LEU A 810 -22.51 7.64 -10.40
CA LEU A 810 -23.35 8.83 -10.23
C LEU A 810 -24.40 9.02 -11.34
N LEU A 811 -24.17 8.44 -12.54
CA LEU A 811 -25.09 8.52 -13.67
C LEU A 811 -25.92 7.24 -13.89
N ASP A 812 -25.56 6.12 -13.26
CA ASP A 812 -26.35 4.89 -13.29
C ASP A 812 -27.60 5.01 -12.40
N ALA A 813 -28.78 5.01 -13.03
CA ALA A 813 -30.08 5.12 -12.35
C ALA A 813 -30.36 4.03 -11.29
N LYS A 814 -29.68 2.88 -11.34
CA LYS A 814 -29.86 1.80 -10.34
C LYS A 814 -28.92 1.92 -9.16
N GLN A 815 -27.69 2.38 -9.38
CA GLN A 815 -26.63 2.40 -8.37
C GLN A 815 -26.48 3.77 -7.70
N ARG A 816 -26.93 4.85 -8.36
CA ARG A 816 -26.73 6.22 -7.90
C ARG A 816 -27.22 6.47 -6.49
N ASP A 817 -28.44 6.08 -6.17
CA ASP A 817 -29.05 6.45 -4.89
C ASP A 817 -28.37 5.72 -3.72
N GLU A 818 -28.07 4.42 -3.88
CA GLU A 818 -27.29 3.62 -2.93
C GLU A 818 -25.87 4.19 -2.75
N PHE A 819 -25.17 4.47 -3.85
CA PHE A 819 -23.82 5.03 -3.81
C PHE A 819 -23.77 6.40 -3.12
N VAL A 820 -24.76 7.27 -3.36
CA VAL A 820 -24.84 8.59 -2.72
C VAL A 820 -25.16 8.47 -1.23
N GLU A 821 -26.00 7.52 -0.82
CA GLU A 821 -26.32 7.26 0.58
C GLU A 821 -25.09 6.78 1.35
N ASP A 822 -24.35 5.80 0.81
CA ASP A 822 -23.10 5.29 1.39
C ASP A 822 -22.07 6.40 1.64
N ILE A 823 -21.87 7.28 0.63
CA ILE A 823 -20.93 8.39 0.75
C ILE A 823 -21.39 9.39 1.82
N ARG A 824 -22.70 9.64 1.93
CA ARG A 824 -23.25 10.56 2.95
C ARG A 824 -23.09 10.02 4.35
N GLU A 825 -23.36 8.74 4.57
CA GLU A 825 -23.15 8.09 5.87
C GLU A 825 -21.68 8.18 6.28
N GLN A 826 -20.79 7.84 5.35
CA GLN A 826 -19.35 7.95 5.58
C GLN A 826 -18.90 9.37 5.91
N TYR A 827 -19.43 10.39 5.21
CA TYR A 827 -19.08 11.79 5.49
C TYR A 827 -19.69 12.29 6.81
N ALA A 828 -20.85 11.77 7.21
CA ALA A 828 -21.45 12.07 8.50
C ALA A 828 -20.58 11.54 9.64
N GLU A 829 -20.15 10.27 9.58
CA GLU A 829 -19.26 9.66 10.57
C GLU A 829 -17.94 10.43 10.69
N MET A 830 -17.28 10.72 9.56
CA MET A 830 -16.03 11.48 9.54
C MET A 830 -16.18 12.89 10.15
N ARG A 831 -17.33 13.54 9.95
CA ARG A 831 -17.62 14.84 10.58
C ARG A 831 -17.77 14.70 12.09
N GLU A 832 -18.54 13.72 12.55
CA GLU A 832 -18.75 13.50 13.98
C GLU A 832 -17.42 13.24 14.70
N GLU A 833 -16.56 12.38 14.13
CA GLU A 833 -15.21 12.14 14.64
C GLU A 833 -14.34 13.40 14.65
N PHE A 834 -14.39 14.19 13.57
CA PHE A 834 -13.61 15.43 13.47
C PHE A 834 -14.00 16.44 14.57
N TYR A 835 -15.29 16.63 14.81
CA TYR A 835 -15.77 17.55 15.84
C TYR A 835 -15.54 17.02 17.26
N ALA A 836 -15.71 15.72 17.50
CA ALA A 836 -15.36 15.09 18.78
C ALA A 836 -13.86 15.27 19.10
N GLY A 837 -12.99 15.09 18.11
CA GLY A 837 -11.54 15.26 18.27
C GLY A 837 -11.07 16.70 18.52
N LEU A 838 -11.89 17.71 18.22
CA LEU A 838 -11.61 19.11 18.56
C LEU A 838 -11.83 19.41 20.05
N GLU A 839 -12.74 18.69 20.72
CA GLU A 839 -13.05 18.90 22.14
C GLU A 839 -11.95 18.39 23.08
N ASP A 840 -11.17 17.39 22.65
CA ASP A 840 -10.13 16.74 23.48
C ASP A 840 -8.73 17.38 23.42
N ARG A 841 -8.46 18.27 22.46
CA ARG A 841 -7.12 18.89 22.30
C ARG A 841 -6.99 20.21 23.06
N LYS A 842 -6.01 20.27 23.96
CA LYS A 842 -5.65 21.49 24.70
C LYS A 842 -4.66 22.36 23.93
N TYR A 843 -4.81 23.67 24.06
CA TYR A 843 -3.96 24.67 23.41
C TYR A 843 -3.42 25.65 24.46
N LEU A 844 -2.14 26.03 24.31
CA LEU A 844 -1.53 27.08 25.11
C LEU A 844 -2.01 28.46 24.62
N THR A 845 -2.14 29.39 25.56
CA THR A 845 -2.28 30.82 25.21
C THR A 845 -1.04 31.28 24.43
N LEU A 846 -1.20 32.24 23.51
CA LEU A 846 -0.08 32.77 22.72
C LEU A 846 1.10 33.22 23.62
N PRO A 847 0.89 33.98 24.72
CA PRO A 847 1.98 34.37 25.61
C PRO A 847 2.74 33.18 26.24
N ASP A 848 2.05 32.08 26.54
CA ASP A 848 2.69 30.90 27.12
C ASP A 848 3.42 30.06 26.07
N ALA A 849 2.88 29.97 24.85
CA ALA A 849 3.58 29.40 23.71
C ALA A 849 4.87 30.18 23.39
N GLN A 850 4.82 31.51 23.40
CA GLN A 850 5.99 32.39 23.18
C GLN A 850 7.10 32.18 24.22
N LYS A 851 6.75 32.04 25.51
CA LYS A 851 7.72 31.73 26.58
C LYS A 851 8.40 30.38 26.38
N LYS A 852 7.72 29.44 25.73
CA LYS A 852 8.22 28.09 25.41
C LYS A 852 8.75 27.98 23.97
N GLY A 853 8.99 29.10 23.29
CA GLY A 853 9.64 29.13 21.98
C GLY A 853 11.07 28.60 22.03
N LEU A 854 11.65 28.28 20.87
CA LEU A 854 13.02 27.79 20.80
C LEU A 854 14.00 28.88 21.30
N GLN A 855 14.83 28.52 22.27
CA GLN A 855 15.84 29.42 22.80
C GLN A 855 17.21 29.06 22.21
N VAL A 856 17.72 29.91 21.33
CA VAL A 856 19.06 29.76 20.72
C VAL A 856 20.05 30.67 21.45
N ASP A 857 21.18 30.12 21.88
CA ASP A 857 22.29 30.92 22.40
C ASP A 857 23.08 31.54 21.23
N TRP A 858 22.74 32.78 20.89
CA TRP A 858 23.37 33.55 19.83
C TRP A 858 24.79 34.04 20.15
N SER A 859 25.24 33.89 21.41
CA SER A 859 26.63 34.21 21.79
C SER A 859 27.59 33.04 21.52
N ALA A 860 27.06 31.83 21.37
CA ALA A 860 27.86 30.65 21.07
C ALA A 860 28.45 30.72 19.65
N PRO A 861 29.76 30.44 19.47
CA PRO A 861 30.42 30.52 18.15
C PRO A 861 29.74 29.70 17.04
N GLY A 862 29.14 28.55 17.38
CA GLY A 862 28.43 27.71 16.42
C GLY A 862 27.09 28.28 15.91
N ASN A 863 26.50 29.24 16.64
CA ASN A 863 25.22 29.87 16.31
C ASN A 863 25.38 31.31 15.80
N ALA A 864 26.61 31.83 15.76
CA ALA A 864 26.87 33.18 15.27
C ALA A 864 26.42 33.30 13.80
N PRO A 865 25.58 34.29 13.46
CA PRO A 865 25.16 34.51 12.08
C PRO A 865 26.35 34.78 11.15
N ALA A 866 26.36 34.09 10.01
CA ALA A 866 27.35 34.32 8.97
C ALA A 866 26.97 35.57 8.15
N ARG A 867 27.90 36.50 8.02
CA ARG A 867 27.72 37.69 7.17
C ARG A 867 27.70 37.28 5.68
N PRO A 868 26.64 37.60 4.92
CA PRO A 868 26.53 37.28 3.50
C PRO A 868 27.65 37.90 2.67
N ALA A 869 28.09 37.20 1.62
CA ALA A 869 28.99 37.76 0.62
C ALA A 869 28.32 38.83 -0.25
N LEU A 870 27.00 38.71 -0.46
CA LEU A 870 26.16 39.69 -1.15
C LEU A 870 25.05 40.20 -0.22
N LEU A 871 24.89 41.52 -0.14
CA LEU A 871 23.70 42.17 0.41
C LEU A 871 22.91 42.83 -0.73
N GLY A 872 21.58 42.70 -0.72
CA GLY A 872 20.71 43.11 -1.82
C GLY A 872 20.33 41.95 -2.73
N THR A 873 19.98 42.24 -3.98
CA THR A 873 19.46 41.25 -4.93
C THR A 873 20.47 40.86 -6.02
N LYS A 874 20.39 39.61 -6.47
CA LYS A 874 21.08 39.07 -7.65
C LYS A 874 20.06 38.38 -8.54
N VAL A 875 20.09 38.71 -9.83
CA VAL A 875 19.14 38.24 -10.84
C VAL A 875 19.87 37.40 -11.87
N TRP A 876 19.23 36.30 -12.26
CA TRP A 876 19.56 35.49 -13.42
C TRP A 876 18.39 35.59 -14.40
N GLU A 877 18.62 36.26 -15.53
CA GLU A 877 17.59 36.47 -16.55
C GLU A 877 17.30 35.20 -17.36
N ASP A 878 18.32 34.36 -17.58
CA ASP A 878 18.25 33.09 -18.31
C ASP A 878 19.33 32.14 -17.77
N TYR A 879 18.93 31.17 -16.95
CA TYR A 879 19.83 30.19 -16.33
C TYR A 879 20.01 28.96 -17.25
N PRO A 880 21.25 28.49 -17.49
CA PRO A 880 21.51 27.33 -18.36
C PRO A 880 20.79 26.06 -17.87
N ILE A 881 19.93 25.49 -18.71
CA ILE A 881 19.14 24.29 -18.38
C ILE A 881 20.06 23.07 -18.20
N GLU A 882 21.15 23.00 -18.96
CA GLU A 882 22.12 21.91 -18.94
C GLU A 882 22.75 21.71 -17.56
N GLU A 883 22.93 22.79 -16.80
CA GLU A 883 23.48 22.75 -15.43
C GLU A 883 22.48 22.19 -14.40
N LEU A 884 21.18 22.20 -14.72
CA LEU A 884 20.11 21.77 -13.83
C LEU A 884 19.73 20.30 -13.98
N LEU A 885 20.09 19.65 -15.10
CA LEU A 885 19.72 18.26 -15.36
C LEU A 885 20.07 17.30 -14.21
N PRO A 886 21.23 17.42 -13.52
CA PRO A 886 21.54 16.58 -12.37
C PRO A 886 20.66 16.85 -11.15
N TYR A 887 20.07 18.03 -11.02
CA TYR A 887 19.28 18.52 -9.87
C TYR A 887 17.79 18.18 -9.99
N ILE A 888 17.35 17.60 -11.10
CA ILE A 888 15.96 17.17 -11.27
C ILE A 888 15.66 16.00 -10.35
N ASP A 889 14.74 16.19 -9.39
CA ASP A 889 14.07 15.08 -8.73
C ASP A 889 12.99 14.49 -9.64
N TRP A 890 13.26 13.28 -10.13
CA TRP A 890 12.38 12.54 -11.02
C TRP A 890 11.24 11.82 -10.29
N ASN A 891 11.26 11.71 -8.95
CA ASN A 891 10.18 11.02 -8.24
C ASN A 891 8.82 11.71 -8.45
N PRO A 892 8.67 13.05 -8.28
CA PRO A 892 7.39 13.69 -8.53
C PRO A 892 7.00 13.66 -10.02
N PHE A 893 7.97 13.63 -10.94
CA PHE A 893 7.69 13.41 -12.37
C PHE A 893 6.96 12.08 -12.60
N PHE A 894 7.48 10.96 -12.06
CA PHE A 894 6.79 9.67 -12.18
C PHE A 894 5.44 9.64 -11.45
N GLN A 895 5.31 10.37 -10.34
CA GLN A 895 4.04 10.49 -9.63
C GLN A 895 2.97 11.22 -10.43
N VAL A 896 3.32 12.30 -11.17
CA VAL A 896 2.40 12.99 -12.10
C VAL A 896 1.85 11.99 -13.13
N TRP A 897 2.70 11.09 -13.61
CA TRP A 897 2.32 10.03 -14.56
C TRP A 897 1.77 8.76 -13.88
N GLN A 898 1.47 8.80 -12.57
CA GLN A 898 0.98 7.68 -11.78
C GLN A 898 1.81 6.38 -11.89
N LEU A 899 3.11 6.50 -12.17
CA LEU A 899 4.04 5.37 -12.16
C LEU A 899 4.70 5.27 -10.78
N ARG A 900 4.44 4.16 -10.08
CA ARG A 900 5.05 3.86 -8.78
C ARG A 900 5.55 2.42 -8.80
N GLY A 901 6.84 2.22 -8.54
CA GLY A 901 7.38 0.88 -8.36
C GLY A 901 6.89 0.23 -7.06
N ARG A 902 6.94 -1.09 -6.99
CA ARG A 902 6.75 -1.86 -5.75
C ARG A 902 8.02 -1.76 -4.91
N TYR A 903 7.90 -1.81 -3.59
CA TYR A 903 9.08 -1.85 -2.73
C TYR A 903 9.91 -3.12 -3.02
N PRO A 904 11.25 -3.06 -3.11
CA PRO A 904 12.14 -1.92 -2.82
C PRO A 904 12.39 -0.93 -3.97
N ASN A 905 11.76 -1.13 -5.14
CA ASN A 905 11.95 -0.37 -6.38
C ASN A 905 11.05 0.87 -6.52
N ARG A 906 10.47 1.40 -5.44
CA ARG A 906 9.40 2.41 -5.49
C ARG A 906 9.79 3.74 -6.16
N GLY A 907 11.03 4.18 -5.98
CA GLY A 907 11.50 5.50 -6.44
C GLY A 907 12.57 5.41 -7.52
N TYR A 908 12.80 6.53 -8.21
CA TYR A 908 13.91 6.68 -9.14
C TYR A 908 15.27 6.54 -8.41
N PRO A 909 16.28 5.90 -9.03
CA PRO A 909 16.25 5.22 -10.33
C PRO A 909 15.76 3.77 -10.26
N LYS A 910 15.50 3.23 -9.06
CA LYS A 910 15.13 1.83 -8.86
C LYS A 910 13.81 1.44 -9.53
N ILE A 911 12.93 2.41 -9.80
CA ILE A 911 11.68 2.20 -10.54
C ILE A 911 11.90 1.54 -11.90
N PHE A 912 13.05 1.72 -12.54
CA PHE A 912 13.37 1.06 -13.80
C PHE A 912 13.59 -0.45 -13.68
N ASN A 913 13.90 -0.92 -12.47
CA ASN A 913 14.10 -2.33 -12.16
C ASN A 913 12.81 -3.01 -11.67
N ASP A 914 11.69 -2.27 -11.62
CA ASP A 914 10.41 -2.86 -11.26
C ASP A 914 9.88 -3.73 -12.40
N GLU A 915 9.53 -4.98 -12.09
CA GLU A 915 9.05 -5.95 -13.10
C GLU A 915 7.72 -5.53 -13.75
N THR A 916 6.90 -4.75 -13.04
CA THR A 916 5.57 -4.36 -13.51
C THR A 916 5.56 -3.02 -14.24
N VAL A 917 6.24 -2.01 -13.70
CA VAL A 917 6.21 -0.63 -14.25
C VAL A 917 7.53 -0.21 -14.90
N GLY A 918 8.63 -0.92 -14.68
CA GLY A 918 9.98 -0.43 -14.99
C GLY A 918 10.25 -0.21 -16.47
N GLY A 919 9.71 -1.06 -17.34
CA GLY A 919 9.81 -0.89 -18.79
C GLY A 919 9.13 0.40 -19.28
N GLU A 920 7.92 0.69 -18.79
CA GLU A 920 7.19 1.90 -19.16
C GLU A 920 7.75 3.15 -18.48
N ALA A 921 8.23 3.04 -17.23
CA ALA A 921 8.94 4.12 -16.55
C ALA A 921 10.21 4.52 -17.32
N LYS A 922 10.99 3.55 -17.81
CA LYS A 922 12.17 3.81 -18.63
C LYS A 922 11.82 4.47 -19.96
N LYS A 923 10.78 3.99 -20.64
CA LYS A 923 10.30 4.58 -21.89
C LYS A 923 9.83 6.03 -21.71
N LEU A 924 9.03 6.28 -20.68
CA LEU A 924 8.58 7.63 -20.31
C LEU A 924 9.77 8.55 -20.02
N PHE A 925 10.77 8.06 -19.29
CA PHE A 925 11.98 8.79 -19.00
C PHE A 925 12.77 9.13 -20.27
N ASP A 926 12.97 8.18 -21.19
CA ASP A 926 13.68 8.40 -22.44
C ASP A 926 12.97 9.45 -23.33
N GLU A 927 11.64 9.44 -23.36
CA GLU A 927 10.85 10.45 -24.08
C GLU A 927 10.91 11.83 -23.41
N ALA A 928 10.93 11.88 -22.07
CA ALA A 928 11.15 13.11 -21.32
C ALA A 928 12.55 13.69 -21.58
N GLN A 929 13.57 12.83 -21.65
CA GLN A 929 14.93 13.23 -22.03
C GLN A 929 14.97 13.78 -23.46
N ALA A 930 14.28 13.15 -24.41
CA ALA A 930 14.21 13.65 -25.78
C ALA A 930 13.56 15.05 -25.86
N MET A 931 12.47 15.28 -25.13
CA MET A 931 11.84 16.61 -25.06
C MET A 931 12.73 17.63 -24.35
N LEU A 932 13.46 17.26 -23.28
CA LEU A 932 14.45 18.14 -22.65
C LEU A 932 15.54 18.56 -23.64
N GLN A 933 16.03 17.64 -24.48
CA GLN A 933 17.01 17.97 -25.52
C GLN A 933 16.44 18.94 -26.57
N ASP A 934 15.17 18.78 -26.94
CA ASP A 934 14.47 19.71 -27.84
C ASP A 934 14.35 21.11 -27.19
N ILE A 935 13.90 21.17 -25.93
CA ILE A 935 13.80 22.40 -25.15
C ILE A 935 15.13 23.15 -25.12
N ILE A 936 16.24 22.45 -24.84
CA ILE A 936 17.58 23.02 -24.79
C ILE A 936 18.01 23.51 -26.17
N LYS A 937 17.94 22.64 -27.18
CA LYS A 937 18.43 22.91 -28.53
C LYS A 937 17.72 24.09 -29.19
N HIS A 938 16.40 24.18 -29.00
CA HIS A 938 15.55 25.20 -29.62
C HIS A 938 15.25 26.37 -28.67
N LYS A 939 15.83 26.37 -27.45
CA LYS A 939 15.61 27.39 -26.41
C LYS A 939 14.12 27.66 -26.17
N ARG A 940 13.35 26.58 -26.04
CA ARG A 940 11.88 26.67 -25.93
C ARG A 940 11.44 27.21 -24.57
N LEU A 941 12.25 27.00 -23.54
CA LEU A 941 12.03 27.53 -22.19
C LEU A 941 13.17 28.49 -21.80
N ARG A 942 12.81 29.49 -21.00
CA ARG A 942 13.75 30.43 -20.36
C ARG A 942 13.59 30.31 -18.84
N LEU A 943 14.69 30.07 -18.13
CA LEU A 943 14.65 29.94 -16.67
C LEU A 943 15.14 31.22 -16.00
N ALA A 944 14.28 31.91 -15.25
CA ALA A 944 14.66 33.13 -14.54
C ALA A 944 14.65 32.90 -13.03
N GLY A 945 15.56 33.56 -12.32
CA GLY A 945 15.64 33.49 -10.86
C GLY A 945 16.15 34.78 -10.25
N ILE A 946 15.67 35.09 -9.05
CA ILE A 946 16.15 36.19 -8.22
C ILE A 946 16.39 35.68 -6.80
N VAL A 947 17.51 36.11 -6.22
CA VAL A 947 17.85 35.89 -4.81
C VAL A 947 18.10 37.25 -4.16
N GLY A 948 17.58 37.45 -2.96
CA GLY A 948 17.86 38.62 -2.13
C GLY A 948 18.34 38.20 -0.74
N ILE A 949 19.35 38.90 -0.20
CA ILE A 949 19.78 38.73 1.20
C ILE A 949 19.87 40.08 1.87
N PHE A 950 19.20 40.22 3.01
CA PHE A 950 19.05 41.48 3.72
C PHE A 950 19.36 41.32 5.21
N PRO A 951 19.91 42.35 5.88
CA PRO A 951 20.04 42.35 7.32
C PRO A 951 18.66 42.22 7.97
N ALA A 952 18.55 41.36 8.97
CA ALA A 952 17.29 41.05 9.62
C ALA A 952 17.47 40.72 11.11
N ASN A 953 16.43 40.95 11.91
CA ASN A 953 16.38 40.54 13.30
C ASN A 953 14.95 40.16 13.70
N SER A 954 14.81 39.21 14.62
CA SER A 954 13.49 38.86 15.15
C SER A 954 13.02 39.86 16.20
N VAL A 955 11.72 40.15 16.18
CA VAL A 955 11.00 40.96 17.17
C VAL A 955 9.69 40.24 17.50
N GLY A 956 9.69 39.51 18.61
CA GLY A 956 8.60 38.60 18.96
C GLY A 956 8.49 37.46 17.93
N ASP A 957 7.30 37.25 17.41
CA ASP A 957 7.05 36.23 16.39
C ASP A 957 7.30 36.74 14.95
N ASP A 958 7.77 37.98 14.76
CA ASP A 958 8.08 38.56 13.44
C ASP A 958 9.59 38.65 13.17
N ILE A 959 9.94 38.84 11.90
CA ILE A 959 11.29 39.15 11.44
C ILE A 959 11.27 40.54 10.78
N GLU A 960 11.96 41.50 11.37
CA GLU A 960 12.21 42.81 10.75
C GLU A 960 13.37 42.70 9.75
N VAL A 961 13.20 43.30 8.58
CA VAL A 961 14.21 43.39 7.53
C VAL A 961 14.62 44.85 7.35
N TYR A 962 15.92 45.11 7.24
CA TYR A 962 16.49 46.46 7.22
C TYR A 962 17.14 46.79 5.88
N GLY A 963 17.19 48.09 5.56
CA GLY A 963 17.80 48.58 4.31
C GLY A 963 19.33 48.39 4.27
N ASP A 964 19.98 48.41 5.44
CA ASP A 964 21.42 48.19 5.59
C ASP A 964 21.77 47.66 7.00
N GLU A 965 23.04 47.37 7.23
CA GLU A 965 23.54 46.81 8.50
C GLU A 965 23.47 47.80 9.68
N SER A 966 23.14 49.07 9.46
CA SER A 966 22.89 50.02 10.56
C SER A 966 21.61 49.68 11.33
N ARG A 967 20.67 48.98 10.69
CA ARG A 967 19.34 48.63 11.22
C ARG A 967 18.52 49.84 11.65
N ALA A 968 18.77 51.01 11.04
CA ALA A 968 18.08 52.26 11.35
C ALA A 968 16.66 52.31 10.75
N GLU A 969 16.47 51.76 9.55
CA GLU A 969 15.21 51.76 8.82
C GLU A 969 14.74 50.33 8.55
N VAL A 970 13.51 50.02 8.98
CA VAL A 970 12.82 48.76 8.67
C VAL A 970 12.16 48.90 7.31
N VAL A 971 12.61 48.15 6.32
CA VAL A 971 12.11 48.20 4.93
C VAL A 971 11.02 47.16 4.65
N ALA A 972 11.02 46.06 5.40
CA ALA A 972 9.99 45.04 5.33
C ALA A 972 9.86 44.29 6.66
N ARG A 973 8.76 43.56 6.82
CA ARG A 973 8.54 42.66 7.96
C ARG A 973 7.91 41.36 7.46
N PHE A 974 8.50 40.24 7.85
CA PHE A 974 7.92 38.92 7.65
C PHE A 974 7.25 38.47 8.93
N HIS A 975 5.98 38.14 8.83
CA HIS A 975 5.18 37.78 9.98
C HIS A 975 5.25 36.29 10.24
N GLY A 976 5.50 35.88 11.48
CA GLY A 976 5.55 34.47 11.88
C GLY A 976 4.32 34.01 12.64
N LEU A 977 4.02 32.73 12.49
CA LEU A 977 3.04 31.99 13.29
C LEU A 977 3.76 30.95 14.15
N ARG A 978 3.26 30.76 15.37
CA ARG A 978 3.84 29.90 16.39
C ARG A 978 2.91 28.74 16.71
N GLN A 979 3.47 27.55 16.92
CA GLN A 979 2.70 26.40 17.40
C GLN A 979 1.95 26.70 18.71
N GLN A 980 0.73 26.20 18.89
CA GLN A 980 -0.05 26.39 20.13
C GLN A 980 -0.64 25.11 20.74
N ALA A 981 -0.73 24.00 20.00
CA ALA A 981 -1.24 22.74 20.53
C ALA A 981 -0.34 22.20 21.67
N GLU A 982 -0.92 21.82 22.81
CA GLU A 982 -0.16 21.25 23.92
C GLU A 982 0.61 20.00 23.48
N LYS A 983 1.88 19.91 23.90
CA LYS A 983 2.77 18.78 23.64
C LYS A 983 3.02 18.03 24.94
N ASP A 984 3.00 16.70 24.89
CA ASP A 984 3.36 15.84 26.02
C ASP A 984 4.89 15.77 26.24
N SER A 985 5.67 16.34 25.31
CA SER A 985 7.13 16.42 25.37
C SER A 985 7.63 17.81 25.80
N SER A 986 8.91 17.90 26.19
CA SER A 986 9.59 19.16 26.49
C SER A 986 10.04 19.93 25.24
N GLU A 987 9.52 19.60 24.06
CA GLU A 987 9.89 20.28 22.82
C GLU A 987 9.43 21.74 22.81
N PRO A 988 10.19 22.65 22.18
CA PRO A 988 9.78 24.03 22.06
C PRO A 988 8.61 24.21 21.08
N TYR A 989 7.95 25.35 21.18
CA TYR A 989 6.83 25.75 20.33
C TYR A 989 7.38 26.63 19.21
N TYR A 990 7.69 26.00 18.07
CA TYR A 990 8.45 26.66 17.00
C TYR A 990 7.69 27.83 16.35
N CYS A 991 8.43 28.88 16.02
CA CYS A 991 8.10 29.95 15.07
C CYS A 991 9.31 30.17 14.16
N LEU A 992 9.11 30.57 12.90
CA LEU A 992 10.23 30.85 11.98
C LEU A 992 11.12 32.00 12.48
N SER A 993 10.57 32.95 13.25
CA SER A 993 11.35 34.03 13.85
C SER A 993 12.39 33.54 14.87
N ASP A 994 12.20 32.36 15.45
CA ASP A 994 13.14 31.78 16.42
C ASP A 994 14.51 31.44 15.77
N PHE A 995 14.55 31.31 14.45
CA PHE A 995 15.75 31.00 13.69
C PHE A 995 16.56 32.24 13.27
N ILE A 996 16.15 33.43 13.69
CA ILE A 996 16.83 34.71 13.45
C ILE A 996 17.15 35.39 14.79
N ALA A 997 18.35 35.95 14.92
CA ALA A 997 18.80 36.58 16.15
C ALA A 997 17.84 37.70 16.60
N PRO A 998 17.38 37.69 17.86
CA PRO A 998 16.52 38.75 18.38
C PRO A 998 17.22 40.11 18.39
N ARG A 999 16.49 41.17 18.02
CA ARG A 999 17.03 42.54 18.00
C ARG A 999 17.65 42.96 19.34
N SER A 1000 17.09 42.48 20.45
CA SER A 1000 17.57 42.75 21.81
C SER A 1000 18.96 42.20 22.11
N THR A 1001 19.44 41.20 21.36
CA THR A 1001 20.79 40.64 21.54
C THR A 1001 21.89 41.56 21.01
N GLY A 1002 21.55 42.52 20.15
CA GLY A 1002 22.51 43.37 19.46
C GLY A 1002 23.24 42.69 18.30
N THR A 1003 23.16 41.36 18.17
CA THR A 1003 23.73 40.57 17.06
C THR A 1003 23.06 40.95 15.73
N VAL A 1004 23.85 41.16 14.69
CA VAL A 1004 23.34 41.34 13.32
C VAL A 1004 23.14 39.96 12.71
N ASP A 1005 21.94 39.69 12.21
CA ASP A 1005 21.59 38.48 11.47
C ASP A 1005 21.00 38.87 10.11
N TYR A 1006 20.65 37.89 9.29
CA TYR A 1006 20.24 38.10 7.91
C TYR A 1006 19.13 37.13 7.53
N LEU A 1007 18.25 37.59 6.64
CA LEU A 1007 17.21 36.77 6.02
C LEU A 1007 17.43 36.79 4.52
N GLY A 1008 17.54 35.60 3.93
CA GLY A 1008 17.56 35.45 2.48
C GLY A 1008 16.17 35.13 1.95
N MET A 1009 15.98 35.29 0.63
CA MET A 1009 14.75 34.88 -0.05
C MET A 1009 15.02 34.70 -1.55
N PHE A 1010 14.14 33.96 -2.22
CA PHE A 1010 14.24 33.73 -3.65
C PHE A 1010 12.88 33.60 -4.33
N ALA A 1011 12.87 33.83 -5.63
CA ALA A 1011 11.79 33.46 -6.54
C ALA A 1011 12.40 33.03 -7.88
N ASN A 1012 11.91 31.95 -8.48
CA ASN A 1012 12.34 31.49 -9.79
C ASN A 1012 11.18 30.87 -10.57
N ALA A 1013 11.31 30.83 -11.89
CA ALA A 1013 10.29 30.29 -12.77
C ALA A 1013 10.83 29.84 -14.13
N ALA A 1014 10.08 28.92 -14.74
CA ALA A 1014 10.24 28.51 -16.14
C ALA A 1014 9.22 29.21 -17.04
N PHE A 1015 9.71 30.08 -17.92
CA PHE A 1015 8.90 30.81 -18.91
C PHE A 1015 8.87 30.10 -20.26
N GLY A 1016 7.77 30.26 -21.00
CA GLY A 1016 7.62 29.74 -22.37
C GLY A 1016 6.81 28.44 -22.46
N VAL A 1017 6.37 27.89 -21.33
CA VAL A 1017 5.56 26.68 -21.25
C VAL A 1017 4.23 26.88 -21.96
N GLU A 1018 3.57 28.02 -21.76
CA GLU A 1018 2.25 28.33 -22.33
C GLU A 1018 2.26 28.26 -23.86
N ALA A 1019 3.31 28.78 -24.51
CA ALA A 1019 3.43 28.73 -25.97
C ALA A 1019 3.61 27.28 -26.47
N MET A 1020 4.35 26.45 -25.73
CA MET A 1020 4.50 25.03 -26.04
C MET A 1020 3.18 24.27 -25.85
N THR A 1021 2.47 24.53 -24.75
CA THR A 1021 1.21 23.83 -24.44
C THR A 1021 0.11 24.24 -25.41
N GLU A 1022 0.03 25.50 -25.84
CA GLU A 1022 -0.89 25.94 -26.90
C GLU A 1022 -0.61 25.24 -28.23
N GLU A 1023 0.66 25.11 -28.63
CA GLU A 1023 1.05 24.37 -29.84
C GLU A 1023 0.59 22.90 -29.76
N PHE A 1024 0.89 22.21 -28.67
CA PHE A 1024 0.51 20.80 -28.50
C PHE A 1024 -1.01 20.62 -28.39
N LYS A 1025 -1.72 21.53 -27.72
CA LYS A 1025 -3.20 21.53 -27.67
C LYS A 1025 -3.79 21.72 -29.06
N ALA A 1026 -3.27 22.65 -29.87
CA ALA A 1026 -3.71 22.87 -31.25
C ALA A 1026 -3.46 21.65 -32.14
N ALA A 1027 -2.41 20.88 -31.87
CA ALA A 1027 -2.11 19.61 -32.54
C ALA A 1027 -2.91 18.41 -32.00
N GLY A 1028 -3.66 18.56 -30.91
CA GLY A 1028 -4.35 17.47 -30.23
C GLY A 1028 -3.41 16.48 -29.51
N ASP A 1029 -2.20 16.90 -29.18
CA ASP A 1029 -1.16 16.06 -28.55
C ASP A 1029 -1.14 16.27 -27.03
N ASP A 1030 -2.13 15.72 -26.33
CA ASP A 1030 -2.26 15.83 -24.87
C ASP A 1030 -1.03 15.26 -24.13
N TYR A 1031 -0.37 14.26 -24.72
CA TYR A 1031 0.82 13.64 -24.15
C TYR A 1031 1.98 14.63 -24.04
N SER A 1032 2.32 15.28 -25.15
CA SER A 1032 3.42 16.26 -25.19
C SER A 1032 3.09 17.52 -24.41
N HIS A 1033 1.81 17.91 -24.39
CA HIS A 1033 1.29 18.99 -23.54
C HIS A 1033 1.59 18.73 -22.05
N ILE A 1034 1.15 17.58 -21.50
CA ILE A 1034 1.36 17.24 -20.08
C ILE A 1034 2.87 17.04 -19.79
N MET A 1035 3.61 16.46 -20.74
CA MET A 1035 5.06 16.29 -20.62
C MET A 1035 5.78 17.64 -20.49
N ALA A 1036 5.42 18.63 -21.30
CA ALA A 1036 6.02 19.97 -21.25
C ALA A 1036 5.76 20.66 -19.91
N GLU A 1037 4.54 20.59 -19.37
CA GLU A 1037 4.20 21.14 -18.05
C GLU A 1037 4.98 20.44 -16.93
N ALA A 1038 5.01 19.10 -16.94
CA ALA A 1038 5.74 18.33 -15.94
C ALA A 1038 7.25 18.63 -15.98
N LEU A 1039 7.86 18.73 -17.17
CA LEU A 1039 9.27 19.06 -17.32
C LEU A 1039 9.59 20.49 -16.88
N ALA A 1040 8.73 21.46 -17.21
CA ALA A 1040 8.93 22.84 -16.78
C ALA A 1040 8.88 22.96 -15.25
N ASP A 1041 7.95 22.27 -14.60
CA ASP A 1041 7.86 22.18 -13.14
C ASP A 1041 9.12 21.54 -12.53
N ARG A 1042 9.60 20.43 -13.12
CA ARG A 1042 10.87 19.81 -12.72
C ARG A 1042 12.07 20.75 -12.85
N LEU A 1043 12.11 21.58 -13.89
CA LEU A 1043 13.18 22.55 -14.09
C LEU A 1043 13.10 23.73 -13.11
N ALA A 1044 11.90 24.20 -12.77
CA ALA A 1044 11.72 25.24 -11.75
C ALA A 1044 12.18 24.75 -10.35
N GLU A 1045 11.81 23.53 -9.97
CA GLU A 1045 12.27 22.91 -8.72
C GLU A 1045 13.79 22.65 -8.72
N ALA A 1046 14.35 22.16 -9.83
CA ALA A 1046 15.79 21.99 -9.98
C ALA A 1046 16.54 23.32 -9.87
N LEU A 1047 16.00 24.41 -10.42
CA LEU A 1047 16.55 25.74 -10.26
C LEU A 1047 16.46 26.22 -8.81
N ALA A 1048 15.36 25.95 -8.09
CA ALA A 1048 15.25 26.26 -6.67
C ALA A 1048 16.34 25.57 -5.84
N GLU A 1049 16.64 24.30 -6.14
CA GLU A 1049 17.74 23.60 -5.49
C GLU A 1049 19.10 24.20 -5.83
N LYS A 1050 19.34 24.45 -7.12
CA LYS A 1050 20.60 25.01 -7.57
C LYS A 1050 20.87 26.39 -6.99
N LEU A 1051 19.86 27.26 -6.96
CA LEU A 1051 19.96 28.58 -6.34
C LEU A 1051 20.21 28.47 -4.83
N HIS A 1052 19.58 27.51 -4.14
CA HIS A 1052 19.84 27.32 -2.72
C HIS A 1052 21.29 26.88 -2.48
N GLU A 1053 21.83 25.92 -3.25
CA GLU A 1053 23.23 25.53 -3.19
C GLU A 1053 24.17 26.74 -3.39
N LEU A 1054 23.93 27.54 -4.44
CA LEU A 1054 24.70 28.76 -4.70
C LEU A 1054 24.59 29.76 -3.54
N VAL A 1055 23.44 29.87 -2.90
CA VAL A 1055 23.27 30.71 -1.71
C VAL A 1055 24.14 30.23 -0.56
N ARG A 1056 24.11 28.94 -0.23
CA ARG A 1056 24.89 28.39 0.88
C ARG A 1056 26.39 28.55 0.66
N ARG A 1057 26.85 28.28 -0.56
CA ARG A 1057 28.28 28.21 -0.90
C ARG A 1057 28.89 29.55 -1.28
N GLU A 1058 28.15 30.38 -2.02
CA GLU A 1058 28.72 31.56 -2.69
C GLU A 1058 28.00 32.86 -2.33
N VAL A 1059 26.68 32.96 -2.48
CA VAL A 1059 25.94 34.24 -2.36
C VAL A 1059 25.84 34.68 -0.90
N TRP A 1060 25.48 33.76 -0.01
CA TRP A 1060 25.57 33.94 1.45
C TRP A 1060 26.92 33.46 1.96
N GLY A 1061 27.35 32.25 1.55
CA GLY A 1061 28.68 31.74 1.85
C GLY A 1061 28.86 31.20 3.28
N TYR A 1062 27.78 30.79 3.95
CA TYR A 1062 27.86 30.19 5.29
C TYR A 1062 28.30 28.72 5.29
N ALA A 1063 28.40 28.10 4.12
CA ALA A 1063 28.88 26.73 3.92
C ALA A 1063 29.74 26.64 2.65
N ALA A 1064 30.77 27.50 2.55
CA ALA A 1064 31.61 27.61 1.35
C ALA A 1064 32.38 26.32 1.00
N ASP A 1065 32.68 25.49 2.00
CA ASP A 1065 33.36 24.21 1.89
C ASP A 1065 32.40 23.01 1.72
N GLU A 1066 31.10 23.25 1.58
CA GLU A 1066 30.09 22.20 1.34
C GLU A 1066 30.42 21.42 0.06
N SER A 1067 30.58 20.11 0.21
CA SER A 1067 30.67 19.15 -0.89
C SER A 1067 29.65 18.04 -0.63
N MET A 1068 28.51 18.11 -1.32
CA MET A 1068 27.41 17.19 -1.15
C MET A 1068 26.99 16.60 -2.49
N SER A 1069 26.54 15.34 -2.46
CA SER A 1069 25.86 14.74 -3.60
C SER A 1069 24.47 15.37 -3.79
N VAL A 1070 23.95 15.37 -5.02
CA VAL A 1070 22.58 15.85 -5.27
C VAL A 1070 21.55 15.04 -4.48
N ASP A 1071 21.74 13.73 -4.34
CA ASP A 1071 20.85 12.87 -3.55
C ASP A 1071 20.82 13.28 -2.07
N ASP A 1072 21.96 13.67 -1.49
CA ASP A 1072 21.99 14.20 -0.13
C ASP A 1072 21.34 15.59 -0.01
N MET A 1073 21.45 16.42 -1.05
CA MET A 1073 20.78 17.72 -1.10
C MET A 1073 19.25 17.54 -1.16
N LEU A 1074 18.74 16.66 -2.03
CA LEU A 1074 17.31 16.35 -2.11
C LEU A 1074 16.75 15.74 -0.80
N LYS A 1075 17.62 15.10 0.00
CA LYS A 1075 17.29 14.62 1.36
C LYS A 1075 17.44 15.69 2.45
N VAL A 1076 17.69 16.95 2.07
CA VAL A 1076 17.80 18.11 2.96
C VAL A 1076 18.87 17.89 4.04
N LYS A 1077 19.99 17.25 3.70
CA LYS A 1077 21.11 17.04 4.64
C LYS A 1077 22.03 18.27 4.81
N TYR A 1078 21.79 19.34 4.04
CA TYR A 1078 22.54 20.58 4.13
C TYR A 1078 22.13 21.41 5.36
N ARG A 1079 22.97 22.36 5.77
CA ARG A 1079 22.64 23.33 6.81
C ARG A 1079 21.69 24.40 6.25
N GLY A 1080 20.70 24.78 7.06
CA GLY A 1080 19.74 25.83 6.72
C GLY A 1080 18.49 25.30 6.00
N ILE A 1081 17.47 26.14 5.90
CA ILE A 1081 16.17 25.79 5.30
C ILE A 1081 15.71 26.86 4.32
N ARG A 1082 14.77 26.48 3.44
CA ARG A 1082 14.14 27.37 2.46
C ARG A 1082 12.59 27.40 2.49
N PRO A 1083 11.92 27.63 3.64
CA PRO A 1083 10.46 27.59 3.76
C PRO A 1083 9.76 28.60 2.84
N ALA A 1084 8.69 28.14 2.19
CA ALA A 1084 7.88 28.93 1.28
C ALA A 1084 6.54 29.33 1.91
N PRO A 1085 6.06 30.58 1.75
CA PRO A 1085 4.72 30.96 2.18
C PRO A 1085 3.61 30.11 1.54
N GLY A 1086 2.76 29.54 2.39
CA GLY A 1086 1.72 28.56 2.05
C GLY A 1086 2.04 27.13 2.50
N TYR A 1087 3.31 26.84 2.83
CA TYR A 1087 3.70 25.55 3.41
C TYR A 1087 3.37 25.49 4.91
N PRO A 1088 3.32 24.29 5.53
CA PRO A 1088 2.93 24.14 6.94
C PRO A 1088 3.75 24.96 7.95
N SER A 1089 5.00 25.29 7.64
CA SER A 1089 5.87 26.14 8.50
C SER A 1089 5.47 27.61 8.48
N GLN A 1090 4.83 28.06 7.40
CA GLN A 1090 4.22 29.38 7.29
C GLN A 1090 3.01 29.33 6.36
N PRO A 1091 1.81 28.98 6.88
CA PRO A 1091 0.64 28.76 6.05
C PRO A 1091 0.06 30.03 5.41
N ASP A 1092 0.47 31.24 5.83
CA ASP A 1092 -0.04 32.47 5.23
C ASP A 1092 0.57 32.73 3.83
N HIS A 1093 -0.24 32.54 2.80
CA HIS A 1093 0.13 32.78 1.41
C HIS A 1093 0.49 34.25 1.10
N THR A 1094 -0.03 35.21 1.86
CA THR A 1094 0.13 36.64 1.57
C THR A 1094 1.53 37.17 1.89
N GLU A 1095 2.35 36.43 2.65
CA GLU A 1095 3.77 36.76 2.86
C GLU A 1095 4.58 36.77 1.55
N LYS A 1096 4.10 36.11 0.48
CA LYS A 1096 4.71 36.25 -0.86
C LYS A 1096 4.70 37.69 -1.34
N ARG A 1097 3.67 38.48 -1.01
CA ARG A 1097 3.61 39.89 -1.43
C ARG A 1097 4.77 40.69 -0.87
N THR A 1098 5.12 40.47 0.40
CA THR A 1098 6.31 41.07 1.04
C THR A 1098 7.59 40.72 0.28
N MET A 1099 7.74 39.47 -0.18
CA MET A 1099 8.89 39.05 -1.00
C MET A 1099 8.90 39.75 -2.37
N TRP A 1100 7.74 39.82 -3.03
CA TRP A 1100 7.57 40.43 -4.35
C TRP A 1100 7.94 41.91 -4.33
N ASP A 1101 7.42 42.64 -3.34
CA ASP A 1101 7.64 44.08 -3.19
C ASP A 1101 9.10 44.38 -2.83
N LEU A 1102 9.67 43.64 -1.87
CA LEU A 1102 11.04 43.87 -1.39
C LEU A 1102 12.11 43.58 -2.45
N MET A 1103 11.98 42.46 -3.17
CA MET A 1103 12.93 42.10 -4.23
C MET A 1103 12.61 42.72 -5.59
N ARG A 1104 11.44 43.38 -5.74
CA ARG A 1104 10.89 43.85 -7.01
C ARG A 1104 10.80 42.72 -8.05
N VAL A 1105 10.28 41.57 -7.63
CA VAL A 1105 10.32 40.30 -8.39
C VAL A 1105 9.71 40.45 -9.78
N GLU A 1106 8.53 41.08 -9.88
CA GLU A 1106 7.82 41.27 -11.17
C GLU A 1106 8.65 42.09 -12.16
N GLU A 1107 9.24 43.20 -11.71
CA GLU A 1107 10.05 44.07 -12.57
C GLU A 1107 11.38 43.44 -12.98
N GLN A 1108 11.97 42.60 -12.12
CA GLN A 1108 13.29 41.99 -12.35
C GLN A 1108 13.23 40.69 -13.14
N THR A 1109 12.15 39.91 -13.02
CA THR A 1109 12.05 38.55 -13.59
C THR A 1109 10.88 38.34 -14.54
N GLY A 1110 9.85 39.18 -14.44
CA GLY A 1110 8.56 39.00 -15.11
C GLY A 1110 7.57 38.10 -14.37
N MET A 1111 7.93 37.55 -13.20
CA MET A 1111 7.03 36.69 -12.42
C MET A 1111 5.95 37.49 -11.71
N GLN A 1112 4.70 37.03 -11.77
CA GLN A 1112 3.54 37.74 -11.19
C GLN A 1112 2.89 36.96 -10.05
N LEU A 1113 2.12 37.65 -9.21
CA LEU A 1113 1.22 37.05 -8.23
C LEU A 1113 -0.24 37.31 -8.62
N THR A 1114 -1.04 36.25 -8.57
CA THR A 1114 -2.50 36.35 -8.72
C THR A 1114 -3.15 36.92 -7.45
N GLU A 1115 -4.46 37.19 -7.49
CA GLU A 1115 -5.24 37.65 -6.33
C GLU A 1115 -5.23 36.66 -5.14
N SER A 1116 -5.00 35.36 -5.42
CA SER A 1116 -4.89 34.28 -4.43
C SER A 1116 -3.44 34.01 -3.99
N MET A 1117 -2.47 34.79 -4.48
CA MET A 1117 -1.03 34.59 -4.28
C MET A 1117 -0.47 33.30 -4.91
N ALA A 1118 -1.08 32.81 -5.99
CA ALA A 1118 -0.44 31.87 -6.90
C ALA A 1118 0.58 32.61 -7.78
N MET A 1119 1.64 31.92 -8.21
CA MET A 1119 2.70 32.49 -9.03
C MET A 1119 2.44 32.26 -10.51
N LEU A 1120 2.81 33.23 -11.35
CA LEU A 1120 2.81 33.11 -12.80
C LEU A 1120 4.24 33.35 -13.33
N PRO A 1121 4.75 32.51 -14.26
CA PRO A 1121 4.11 31.30 -14.79
C PRO A 1121 3.95 30.21 -13.72
N ALA A 1122 3.10 29.21 -13.98
CA ALA A 1122 2.73 28.21 -12.97
C ALA A 1122 3.93 27.35 -12.50
N ALA A 1123 4.86 27.04 -13.40
CA ALA A 1123 6.13 26.38 -13.08
C ALA A 1123 7.09 27.38 -12.40
N ALA A 1124 6.86 27.62 -11.10
CA ALA A 1124 7.58 28.60 -10.31
C ALA A 1124 7.73 28.17 -8.84
N VAL A 1125 8.83 28.59 -8.22
CA VAL A 1125 9.12 28.34 -6.81
C VAL A 1125 9.60 29.62 -6.13
N SER A 1126 9.17 29.86 -4.90
CA SER A 1126 9.69 30.97 -4.07
C SER A 1126 9.77 30.55 -2.61
N GLY A 1127 10.66 31.18 -1.84
CA GLY A 1127 10.75 30.97 -0.39
C GLY A 1127 11.75 31.87 0.31
N LEU A 1128 11.85 31.72 1.63
CA LEU A 1128 12.78 32.43 2.50
C LEU A 1128 13.94 31.51 2.89
N TYR A 1129 15.17 32.01 2.90
CA TYR A 1129 16.35 31.29 3.35
C TYR A 1129 16.72 31.63 4.80
N PHE A 1130 16.93 30.59 5.61
CA PHE A 1130 17.46 30.70 6.97
C PHE A 1130 18.78 29.94 7.06
N ALA A 1131 19.85 30.62 7.49
CA ALA A 1131 21.20 30.05 7.59
C ALA A 1131 21.52 29.41 8.96
N SER A 1132 20.65 29.61 9.96
CA SER A 1132 20.87 29.12 11.31
C SER A 1132 20.94 27.58 11.33
N PRO A 1133 21.92 26.97 12.02
CA PRO A 1133 21.99 25.52 12.14
C PRO A 1133 20.87 24.95 13.02
N ALA A 1134 20.19 25.79 13.80
CA ALA A 1134 19.02 25.43 14.58
C ALA A 1134 17.73 25.42 13.76
N SER A 1135 17.78 25.88 12.50
CA SER A 1135 16.60 25.95 11.63
C SER A 1135 16.20 24.58 11.12
N GLN A 1136 14.89 24.31 11.15
CA GLN A 1136 14.30 23.09 10.64
C GLN A 1136 12.87 23.34 10.16
N TYR A 1137 12.38 22.50 9.26
CA TYR A 1137 10.98 22.53 8.87
C TYR A 1137 10.10 22.01 10.01
N PHE A 1138 8.98 22.69 10.27
CA PHE A 1138 7.96 22.29 11.23
C PHE A 1138 6.58 22.64 10.69
N ALA A 1139 5.52 22.07 11.26
CA ALA A 1139 4.16 22.49 10.97
C ALA A 1139 3.64 23.37 12.11
N VAL A 1140 3.11 24.56 11.80
CA VAL A 1140 2.45 25.45 12.79
C VAL A 1140 1.31 24.73 13.50
N GLY A 1141 0.60 23.85 12.79
CA GLY A 1141 -0.52 23.09 13.35
C GLY A 1141 -1.75 23.98 13.54
N LYS A 1142 -2.61 23.65 14.51
CA LYS A 1142 -3.82 24.42 14.79
C LYS A 1142 -3.52 25.58 15.76
N ILE A 1143 -4.08 26.77 15.49
CA ILE A 1143 -3.89 28.00 16.26
C ILE A 1143 -5.21 28.54 16.82
N THR A 1144 -5.14 29.25 17.95
CA THR A 1144 -6.27 29.82 18.67
C THR A 1144 -6.57 31.27 18.27
N GLN A 1145 -7.76 31.75 18.62
CA GLN A 1145 -8.24 33.09 18.24
C GLN A 1145 -7.36 34.24 18.76
N ASP A 1146 -6.70 34.08 19.92
CA ASP A 1146 -5.78 35.07 20.47
C ASP A 1146 -4.59 35.33 19.53
N GLN A 1147 -3.99 34.27 18.96
CA GLN A 1147 -2.90 34.41 18.00
C GLN A 1147 -3.35 34.99 16.67
N VAL A 1148 -4.53 34.62 16.18
CA VAL A 1148 -5.07 35.19 14.93
C VAL A 1148 -5.35 36.69 15.11
N THR A 1149 -5.85 37.10 16.28
CA THR A 1149 -6.09 38.51 16.62
C THR A 1149 -4.78 39.29 16.69
N ASP A 1150 -3.77 38.74 17.37
CA ASP A 1150 -2.44 39.34 17.43
C ASP A 1150 -1.80 39.45 16.03
N TYR A 1151 -1.86 38.38 15.24
CA TYR A 1151 -1.35 38.35 13.87
C TYR A 1151 -2.02 39.39 12.97
N ALA A 1152 -3.35 39.48 13.02
CA ALA A 1152 -4.11 40.48 12.27
C ALA A 1152 -3.68 41.92 12.63
N ALA A 1153 -3.48 42.19 13.93
CA ALA A 1153 -2.99 43.48 14.41
C ALA A 1153 -1.56 43.78 13.93
N ARG A 1154 -0.64 42.79 14.01
CA ARG A 1154 0.76 42.94 13.57
C ARG A 1154 0.86 43.21 12.07
N LYS A 1155 0.04 42.54 11.28
CA LYS A 1155 -0.02 42.67 9.82
C LYS A 1155 -0.87 43.85 9.33
N LYS A 1156 -1.56 44.54 10.25
CA LYS A 1156 -2.50 45.64 9.96
C LYS A 1156 -3.61 45.23 8.98
N MET A 1157 -4.07 43.99 9.10
CA MET A 1157 -5.17 43.45 8.29
C MET A 1157 -6.42 43.23 9.16
N PRO A 1158 -7.64 43.31 8.60
CA PRO A 1158 -8.85 42.94 9.30
C PRO A 1158 -8.79 41.50 9.82
N LEU A 1159 -9.38 41.25 11.00
CA LEU A 1159 -9.39 39.91 11.61
C LEU A 1159 -10.04 38.87 10.68
N GLU A 1160 -11.16 39.22 10.05
CA GLU A 1160 -11.86 38.36 9.09
C GLU A 1160 -10.97 37.96 7.90
N GLU A 1161 -10.11 38.87 7.45
CA GLU A 1161 -9.18 38.59 6.36
C GLU A 1161 -8.08 37.63 6.82
N ALA A 1162 -7.53 37.81 8.02
CA ALA A 1162 -6.56 36.88 8.60
C ALA A 1162 -7.18 35.48 8.80
N GLN A 1163 -8.41 35.42 9.30
CA GLN A 1163 -9.16 34.17 9.46
C GLN A 1163 -9.40 33.47 8.12
N ARG A 1164 -9.64 34.22 7.03
CA ARG A 1164 -9.78 33.66 5.68
C ARG A 1164 -8.49 32.97 5.23
N TRP A 1165 -7.36 33.68 5.26
CA TRP A 1165 -6.08 33.12 4.80
C TRP A 1165 -5.56 31.99 5.69
N LEU A 1166 -5.87 32.01 6.98
CA LEU A 1166 -5.43 31.01 7.95
C LEU A 1166 -6.49 29.94 8.27
N ARG A 1167 -7.60 29.89 7.52
CA ARG A 1167 -8.73 29.00 7.79
C ARG A 1167 -8.33 27.53 8.00
N PRO A 1168 -7.44 26.91 7.21
CA PRO A 1168 -7.00 25.53 7.43
C PRO A 1168 -6.28 25.32 8.78
N THR A 1169 -5.71 26.39 9.33
CA THR A 1169 -4.88 26.43 10.54
C THR A 1169 -5.70 26.76 11.79
N LEU A 1170 -6.97 27.18 11.68
CA LEU A 1170 -7.80 27.54 12.83
C LEU A 1170 -8.26 26.31 13.63
N ASN A 1171 -8.21 26.39 14.95
CA ASN A 1171 -8.78 25.40 15.86
C ASN A 1171 -10.26 25.66 16.21
N TYR A 1172 -10.84 26.71 15.65
CA TYR A 1172 -12.21 27.18 15.89
C TYR A 1172 -12.88 27.54 14.57
N GLU A 1173 -14.21 27.62 14.57
CA GLU A 1173 -14.95 28.19 13.43
C GLU A 1173 -15.05 29.72 13.58
N PRO A 1174 -14.56 30.50 12.61
CA PRO A 1174 -14.50 31.95 12.66
C PRO A 1174 -15.85 32.65 12.48
#